data_AF-A0A1G4KFC7-F1
#
_entry.id   AF-A0A1G4KFC7-F1
#
_cell.length_a   1.000
_cell.length_b   1.000
_cell.length_c   1.000
_cell.angle_alpha   90.00
_cell.angle_beta   90.00
_cell.angle_gamma   90.00
#
_symmetry.space_group_name_H-M   'P 1'
#
loop_
_entity.id
_entity.type
_entity.pdbx_description
1 polymer ?
#
loop_
_entity_poly.entity_id
_entity_poly.type
_entity_poly.pdbx_seq_one_letter_code
_entity_poly.pdbx_strand_id
1 'polypeptide(L)'
;MASGKENRAAPGLFPNLDSSEEVSETRESEKLTNEGSSLDPKLFRAVISDLPRNYATAMKTDTFYITRQYNMKAGSAGGANDICFSSFREYDSMLRTEYEMRQRLEELEKALSNSGVRLQRLDSLNALYTRNLSSSAWGKRSKRWRLMSMVRKLKPMRLSSAVSDVAGTIDTDLQSHHSDSTEIIDYIKPGCGVIDNSYTPQKTHVMVQEELEPMSTTTLNTPESRHGRAPVLQVTIQRKLSVRHLQMISLGATIGVGLFFNSGKALSIAGPMGGFIGYAVGGSLILATLFSFAEMVALIPLITGISGLSSRFVNDAFGFSVGWCHWLSYAIGFASEVVASTIMLSYYKNLDKIATSKSAMAVTIATIIIGLTLINLMDVRVYGEFEFFCSTFKLMIILLLVILMIVLNAGGLQNSYIGFRYWDSQKSPIKEITYGPFRPTFDLKDRGYGAREGIPGFGGILLSCIASSLTSVFAYVGSEIGFIAAGEAKNPRKAVPSVTKRIFTRVILFYLLSIFVVGLNVYAGDPRLLRYNTSSDISAVINGQSEYQDIFNALGNTHCQGHYSMNLIPIDNPNQSPWVIAMQSFNQCTLSSFINGVFVAIAISAGSSQLYASSRTLYSMATQQKAPKIFTTCNRSGVPYMAVLFCGALGFLSLLCLNVNSSEVFFTFVSIGALGSVIMWFGMNVAYLRFYYALKRRPDIISRDDKAYPYKSPFQPYFSIYGLLLALLLILFNGFQNFFRWNTKNFITSYLTLILFLILYVAFGWTGGYSFNKLDQMDLDSGRREMDRVIWKEDSEYSLKPKEVLNKLLSHI
;
A
#
# COMPACT_ATOMS: atom_id res chain seq x y z
N MET A 1 40.61 -54.93 -53.84
CA MET A 1 40.69 -53.46 -53.61
C MET A 1 39.35 -53.02 -53.03
N ALA A 2 39.26 -52.27 -51.93
CA ALA A 2 40.31 -51.90 -50.98
C ALA A 2 39.74 -51.80 -49.55
N SER A 3 40.61 -52.03 -48.56
CA SER A 3 40.41 -51.62 -47.17
C SER A 3 40.17 -50.10 -47.08
N GLY A 4 39.40 -49.52 -46.15
CA GLY A 4 38.84 -50.08 -44.91
C GLY A 4 39.37 -49.33 -43.68
N LYS A 5 38.47 -48.90 -42.79
CA LYS A 5 38.80 -48.36 -41.45
C LYS A 5 37.55 -48.22 -40.58
N GLU A 6 37.46 -49.06 -39.55
CA GLU A 6 36.63 -48.78 -38.37
C GLU A 6 37.27 -47.60 -37.62
N ASN A 7 36.50 -46.56 -37.29
CA ASN A 7 36.95 -45.56 -36.32
C ASN A 7 36.78 -46.13 -34.91
N ARG A 8 37.70 -47.01 -34.52
CA ARG A 8 37.82 -47.51 -33.14
C ARG A 8 37.99 -46.33 -32.18
N ALA A 9 37.33 -46.40 -31.02
CA ALA A 9 37.51 -45.40 -29.97
C ALA A 9 38.99 -45.32 -29.56
N ALA A 10 39.52 -44.09 -29.48
CA ALA A 10 40.83 -43.86 -28.88
C ALA A 10 40.72 -44.01 -27.35
N PRO A 11 41.67 -44.69 -26.68
CA PRO A 11 41.52 -45.04 -25.28
C PRO A 11 41.56 -43.83 -24.34
N GLY A 12 40.71 -43.87 -23.31
CA GLY A 12 40.84 -43.16 -22.03
C GLY A 12 40.99 -41.65 -22.07
N LEU A 13 39.91 -40.92 -21.76
CA LEU A 13 40.04 -39.58 -21.18
C LEU A 13 40.58 -39.66 -19.73
N PHE A 14 40.37 -40.82 -19.08
CA PHE A 14 40.80 -41.15 -17.72
C PHE A 14 41.70 -42.41 -17.77
N PRO A 15 43.03 -42.28 -17.87
CA PRO A 15 43.93 -43.44 -17.87
C PRO A 15 44.03 -44.06 -16.47
N ASN A 16 44.02 -45.39 -16.42
CA ASN A 16 44.22 -46.25 -15.24
C ASN A 16 43.35 -45.93 -14.00
N LEU A 17 42.10 -46.44 -14.01
CA LEU A 17 41.41 -46.82 -12.77
C LEU A 17 41.64 -48.31 -12.40
N ASP A 18 42.18 -49.12 -13.33
CA ASP A 18 42.44 -50.55 -13.16
C ASP A 18 43.95 -50.87 -13.17
N SER A 19 44.67 -50.49 -12.11
CA SER A 19 45.99 -51.04 -11.79
C SER A 19 46.29 -50.92 -10.30
N SER A 20 46.60 -52.05 -9.66
CA SER A 20 46.76 -52.20 -8.21
C SER A 20 48.04 -51.57 -7.63
N GLU A 21 47.89 -50.77 -6.58
CA GLU A 21 48.85 -50.68 -5.48
C GLU A 21 48.10 -50.85 -4.15
N GLU A 22 48.53 -51.80 -3.31
CA GLU A 22 47.98 -52.01 -1.96
C GLU A 22 48.64 -51.06 -0.97
N VAL A 23 48.04 -49.89 -0.72
CA VAL A 23 48.54 -48.94 0.29
C VAL A 23 47.43 -48.54 1.26
N SER A 24 47.39 -49.24 2.41
CA SER A 24 46.68 -48.92 3.66
C SER A 24 45.19 -48.53 3.57
N GLU A 25 44.33 -49.42 4.09
CA GLU A 25 42.95 -49.09 4.43
C GLU A 25 42.87 -47.86 5.34
N THR A 26 42.24 -46.78 4.87
CA THR A 26 41.87 -45.62 5.70
C THR A 26 40.37 -45.35 5.58
N ARG A 27 39.69 -45.33 6.74
CA ARG A 27 38.23 -45.44 6.91
C ARG A 27 37.42 -44.20 6.51
N GLU A 28 37.47 -43.79 5.24
CA GLU A 28 36.60 -42.72 4.71
C GLU A 28 35.85 -43.09 3.41
N SER A 29 36.33 -44.06 2.62
CA SER A 29 35.71 -44.44 1.34
C SER A 29 34.46 -45.33 1.46
N GLU A 30 34.25 -46.03 2.57
CA GLU A 30 33.03 -46.85 2.81
C GLU A 30 31.82 -46.03 3.30
N LYS A 31 31.98 -44.73 3.58
CA LYS A 31 30.92 -43.91 4.19
C LYS A 31 29.92 -43.27 3.22
N LEU A 32 30.00 -43.61 1.92
CA LEU A 32 29.16 -43.04 0.86
C LEU A 32 28.31 -44.08 0.09
N THR A 33 28.18 -45.31 0.60
CA THR A 33 27.49 -46.42 -0.08
C THR A 33 26.13 -46.79 0.51
N ASN A 34 25.60 -46.01 1.45
CA ASN A 34 24.37 -46.37 2.18
C ASN A 34 23.43 -45.18 2.46
N GLU A 35 23.15 -44.34 1.46
CA GLU A 35 22.03 -43.39 1.50
C GLU A 35 21.45 -43.10 0.08
N GLY A 36 20.26 -43.62 -0.20
CA GLY A 36 19.30 -43.09 -1.18
C GLY A 36 19.56 -43.20 -2.70
N SER A 37 20.80 -43.13 -3.20
CA SER A 37 21.01 -42.95 -4.65
C SER A 37 20.81 -44.23 -5.48
N SER A 38 20.01 -44.15 -6.55
CA SER A 38 19.66 -45.27 -7.45
C SER A 38 20.73 -45.63 -8.50
N LEU A 39 21.95 -45.16 -8.33
CA LEU A 39 23.04 -45.22 -9.32
C LEU A 39 24.08 -46.28 -8.93
N ASP A 40 24.35 -47.25 -9.82
CA ASP A 40 25.46 -48.18 -9.65
C ASP A 40 26.80 -47.44 -9.91
N PRO A 41 27.69 -47.32 -8.89
CA PRO A 41 28.94 -46.59 -9.04
C PRO A 41 29.95 -47.30 -9.96
N LYS A 42 29.87 -48.61 -10.16
CA LYS A 42 30.72 -49.35 -11.10
C LYS A 42 30.27 -49.08 -12.53
N LEU A 43 28.96 -49.18 -12.79
CA LEU A 43 28.38 -48.88 -14.09
C LEU A 43 28.61 -47.41 -14.49
N PHE A 44 28.43 -46.48 -13.55
CA PHE A 44 28.65 -45.05 -13.81
C PHE A 44 30.11 -44.73 -14.16
N ARG A 45 31.10 -45.34 -13.48
CA ARG A 45 32.53 -45.23 -13.87
C ARG A 45 32.79 -45.76 -15.28
N ALA A 46 32.17 -46.88 -15.65
CA ALA A 46 32.27 -47.45 -17.00
C ALA A 46 31.55 -46.61 -18.07
N VAL A 47 30.59 -45.74 -17.71
CA VAL A 47 30.02 -44.75 -18.65
C VAL A 47 31.01 -43.59 -18.86
N ILE A 48 31.64 -43.13 -17.77
CA ILE A 48 32.62 -42.03 -17.79
C ILE A 48 33.88 -42.38 -18.59
N SER A 49 34.38 -43.63 -18.52
CA SER A 49 35.55 -44.08 -19.30
C SER A 49 35.39 -43.96 -20.82
N ASP A 50 34.15 -44.05 -21.30
CA ASP A 50 33.80 -44.13 -22.73
C ASP A 50 33.30 -42.79 -23.30
N LEU A 51 33.24 -41.73 -22.48
CA LEU A 51 32.81 -40.41 -22.94
C LEU A 51 33.76 -39.87 -24.03
N PRO A 52 33.26 -39.49 -25.21
CA PRO A 52 34.09 -38.96 -26.29
C PRO A 52 34.64 -37.58 -25.91
N ARG A 53 35.80 -37.19 -26.45
CA ARG A 53 36.48 -35.90 -26.12
C ARG A 53 35.62 -34.64 -26.30
N ASN A 54 34.54 -34.70 -27.07
CA ASN A 54 33.60 -33.60 -27.32
C ASN A 54 32.28 -33.72 -26.51
N TYR A 55 32.23 -34.56 -25.47
CA TYR A 55 31.00 -34.82 -24.70
C TYR A 55 30.34 -33.53 -24.17
N ALA A 56 31.13 -32.54 -23.75
CA ALA A 56 30.65 -31.27 -23.22
C ALA A 56 29.90 -30.40 -24.25
N THR A 57 30.06 -30.71 -25.55
CA THR A 57 29.24 -30.13 -26.62
C THR A 57 27.92 -30.90 -26.76
N ALA A 58 27.96 -32.24 -26.68
CA ALA A 58 26.78 -33.10 -26.76
C ALA A 58 25.81 -32.88 -25.58
N MET A 59 26.33 -32.71 -24.36
CA MET A 59 25.56 -32.37 -23.14
C MET A 59 24.86 -31.00 -23.19
N LYS A 60 25.18 -30.15 -24.19
CA LYS A 60 24.51 -28.87 -24.45
C LYS A 60 23.45 -28.96 -25.54
N THR A 61 23.56 -29.93 -26.44
CA THR A 61 22.55 -30.20 -27.48
C THR A 61 21.48 -31.19 -27.04
N ASP A 62 21.78 -32.01 -26.03
CA ASP A 62 20.88 -33.05 -25.50
C ASP A 62 20.84 -32.99 -23.97
N THR A 63 19.64 -32.74 -23.44
CA THR A 63 19.37 -32.62 -22.01
C THR A 63 19.59 -33.94 -21.27
N PHE A 64 19.34 -35.09 -21.91
CA PHE A 64 19.38 -36.42 -21.26
C PHE A 64 20.56 -37.28 -21.73
N TYR A 65 21.65 -36.62 -22.15
CA TYR A 65 22.80 -37.28 -22.77
C TYR A 65 23.45 -38.33 -21.86
N ILE A 66 23.70 -38.02 -20.57
CA ILE A 66 24.39 -38.98 -19.69
C ILE A 66 23.48 -40.16 -19.36
N THR A 67 22.21 -39.87 -19.02
CA THR A 67 21.22 -40.89 -18.68
C THR A 67 20.99 -41.85 -19.86
N ARG A 68 21.09 -41.37 -21.11
CA ARG A 68 21.03 -42.25 -22.28
C ARG A 68 22.25 -43.16 -22.40
N GLN A 69 23.47 -42.65 -22.23
CA GLN A 69 24.69 -43.47 -22.23
C GLN A 69 24.70 -44.49 -21.08
N TYR A 70 24.20 -44.09 -19.90
CA TYR A 70 24.00 -44.96 -18.76
C TYR A 70 22.99 -46.07 -19.05
N ASN A 71 21.82 -45.75 -19.59
CA ASN A 71 20.80 -46.74 -19.95
C ASN A 71 21.28 -47.71 -21.05
N MET A 72 22.08 -47.23 -22.02
CA MET A 72 22.74 -48.08 -23.02
C MET A 72 23.69 -49.09 -22.38
N LYS A 73 24.56 -48.66 -21.45
CA LYS A 73 25.45 -49.59 -20.72
C LYS A 73 24.72 -50.47 -19.69
N ALA A 74 23.60 -50.02 -19.15
CA ALA A 74 22.73 -50.80 -18.26
C ALA A 74 22.00 -51.95 -18.97
N GLY A 75 22.03 -52.00 -20.31
CA GLY A 75 21.25 -52.97 -21.09
C GLY A 75 19.74 -52.71 -21.06
N SER A 76 19.30 -51.52 -20.65
CA SER A 76 17.89 -51.17 -20.56
C SER A 76 17.34 -50.95 -21.97
N ALA A 77 16.28 -51.67 -22.34
CA ALA A 77 15.85 -51.85 -23.73
C ALA A 77 15.08 -50.65 -24.31
N GLY A 78 15.76 -49.51 -24.46
CA GLY A 78 15.30 -48.32 -25.18
C GLY A 78 16.28 -47.92 -26.30
N GLY A 79 15.78 -47.77 -27.52
CA GLY A 79 16.61 -47.41 -28.69
C GLY A 79 17.22 -45.99 -28.59
N ALA A 80 18.31 -45.76 -29.32
CA ALA A 80 19.20 -44.59 -29.15
C ALA A 80 18.58 -43.18 -29.32
N ASN A 81 17.36 -43.06 -29.83
CA ASN A 81 16.77 -41.79 -30.27
C ASN A 81 15.46 -41.39 -29.58
N ASP A 82 14.69 -42.32 -28.99
CA ASP A 82 13.31 -42.06 -28.55
C ASP A 82 13.10 -42.31 -27.05
N ILE A 83 13.37 -41.29 -26.23
CA ILE A 83 12.90 -41.25 -24.83
C ILE A 83 11.56 -40.52 -24.81
N CYS A 84 10.46 -41.27 -24.91
CA CYS A 84 9.10 -40.73 -24.81
C CYS A 84 8.55 -40.94 -23.38
N PHE A 85 8.13 -39.87 -22.74
CA PHE A 85 7.56 -39.88 -21.39
C PHE A 85 6.04 -40.10 -21.44
N SER A 86 5.50 -40.99 -20.60
CA SER A 86 4.05 -41.18 -20.47
C SER A 86 3.42 -40.24 -19.45
N SER A 87 4.20 -39.77 -18.48
CA SER A 87 3.76 -38.81 -17.45
C SER A 87 4.82 -37.79 -17.06
N PHE A 88 4.37 -36.63 -16.56
CA PHE A 88 5.26 -35.59 -16.02
C PHE A 88 6.11 -36.07 -14.83
N ARG A 89 5.65 -37.10 -14.10
CA ARG A 89 6.41 -37.70 -12.97
C ARG A 89 7.64 -38.47 -13.45
N GLU A 90 7.54 -39.15 -14.60
CA GLU A 90 8.70 -39.84 -15.21
C GLU A 90 9.73 -38.83 -15.72
N TYR A 91 9.26 -37.72 -16.33
CA TYR A 91 10.12 -36.63 -16.79
C TYR A 91 10.91 -36.00 -15.63
N ASP A 92 10.23 -35.58 -14.55
CA ASP A 92 10.87 -35.02 -13.36
C ASP A 92 11.82 -36.03 -12.69
N SER A 93 11.47 -37.32 -12.67
CA SER A 93 12.35 -38.38 -12.16
C SER A 93 13.64 -38.51 -12.98
N MET A 94 13.56 -38.65 -14.31
CA MET A 94 14.76 -38.77 -15.16
C MET A 94 15.60 -37.49 -15.15
N LEU A 95 14.95 -36.32 -15.07
CA LEU A 95 15.65 -35.04 -15.01
C LEU A 95 16.51 -34.93 -13.74
N ARG A 96 15.98 -35.31 -12.58
CA ARG A 96 16.74 -35.37 -11.32
C ARG A 96 17.94 -36.32 -11.41
N THR A 97 17.76 -37.49 -12.01
CA THR A 97 18.84 -38.47 -12.23
C THR A 97 19.94 -37.90 -13.14
N GLU A 98 19.59 -37.20 -14.22
CA GLU A 98 20.57 -36.54 -15.09
C GLU A 98 21.33 -35.43 -14.34
N TYR A 99 20.66 -34.61 -13.51
CA TYR A 99 21.32 -33.60 -12.68
C TYR A 99 22.30 -34.23 -11.67
N GLU A 100 21.92 -35.32 -11.01
CA GLU A 100 22.81 -36.05 -10.08
C GLU A 100 24.03 -36.61 -10.81
N MET A 101 23.86 -37.19 -12.01
CA MET A 101 24.97 -37.64 -12.85
C MET A 101 25.88 -36.48 -13.28
N ARG A 102 25.33 -35.32 -13.67
CA ARG A 102 26.09 -34.14 -14.07
C ARG A 102 26.92 -33.59 -12.91
N GLN A 103 26.36 -33.49 -11.71
CA GLN A 103 27.09 -33.05 -10.52
C GLN A 103 28.26 -33.99 -10.18
N ARG A 104 28.01 -35.31 -10.12
CA ARG A 104 29.07 -36.30 -9.83
C ARG A 104 30.21 -36.28 -10.87
N LEU A 105 29.91 -35.96 -12.14
CA LEU A 105 30.92 -35.80 -13.18
C LEU A 105 31.79 -34.54 -12.95
N GLU A 106 31.19 -33.41 -12.60
CA GLU A 106 31.91 -32.16 -12.31
C GLU A 106 32.79 -32.28 -11.04
N GLU A 107 32.32 -33.02 -10.04
CA GLU A 107 33.10 -33.34 -8.83
C GLU A 107 34.34 -34.20 -9.15
N LEU A 108 34.21 -35.19 -10.04
CA LEU A 108 35.33 -36.00 -10.52
C LEU A 108 36.32 -35.18 -11.36
N GLU A 109 35.85 -34.28 -12.22
CA GLU A 109 36.72 -33.37 -12.99
C GLU A 109 37.50 -32.43 -12.07
N LYS A 110 36.87 -31.87 -11.02
CA LYS A 110 37.54 -31.06 -9.99
C LYS A 110 38.57 -31.86 -9.19
N ALA A 111 38.25 -33.11 -8.82
CA ALA A 111 39.20 -33.98 -8.12
C ALA A 111 40.47 -34.26 -8.95
N LEU A 112 40.30 -34.52 -10.25
CA LEU A 112 41.40 -34.76 -11.19
C LEU A 112 42.17 -33.48 -11.54
N SER A 113 41.52 -32.31 -11.57
CA SER A 113 42.21 -31.03 -11.72
C SER A 113 43.14 -30.71 -10.53
N ASN A 114 42.82 -31.20 -9.33
CA ASN A 114 43.61 -30.98 -8.12
C ASN A 114 44.79 -31.96 -7.97
N SER A 115 44.79 -33.10 -8.66
CA SER A 115 45.89 -34.09 -8.61
C SER A 115 47.05 -33.80 -9.57
N GLY A 116 47.07 -32.62 -10.22
CA GLY A 116 48.20 -32.13 -11.01
C GLY A 116 48.37 -32.73 -12.41
N VAL A 117 47.45 -33.61 -12.85
CA VAL A 117 47.48 -34.21 -14.19
C VAL A 117 47.12 -33.17 -15.24
N ARG A 118 48.10 -32.77 -16.05
CA ARG A 118 48.04 -31.60 -16.93
C ARG A 118 47.27 -31.84 -18.24
N LEU A 119 45.95 -32.00 -18.15
CA LEU A 119 45.06 -32.02 -19.32
C LEU A 119 45.20 -30.74 -20.16
N GLN A 120 45.18 -30.90 -21.49
CA GLN A 120 45.35 -29.79 -22.43
C GLN A 120 44.10 -28.91 -22.48
N ARG A 121 44.19 -27.75 -21.81
CA ARG A 121 43.37 -26.52 -21.95
C ARG A 121 42.21 -26.57 -22.95
N LEU A 122 41.00 -26.37 -22.43
CA LEU A 122 39.91 -25.72 -23.15
C LEU A 122 39.54 -24.35 -22.52
N ASP A 123 40.57 -23.54 -22.23
CA ASP A 123 40.46 -22.14 -21.74
C ASP A 123 39.89 -21.20 -22.82
N SER A 124 38.67 -21.44 -23.29
CA SER A 124 38.06 -20.72 -24.41
C SER A 124 36.53 -20.75 -24.43
N LEU A 125 35.87 -20.62 -23.27
CA LEU A 125 34.42 -20.28 -23.25
C LEU A 125 34.04 -19.16 -22.27
N ASN A 126 34.49 -19.19 -21.00
CA ASN A 126 34.20 -18.09 -20.05
C ASN A 126 34.82 -16.73 -20.43
N ALA A 127 35.84 -16.74 -21.31
CA ALA A 127 36.46 -15.54 -21.87
C ALA A 127 35.59 -14.79 -22.90
N LEU A 128 34.50 -15.38 -23.39
CA LEU A 128 33.58 -14.74 -24.36
C LEU A 128 32.39 -14.01 -23.73
N TYR A 129 32.11 -14.24 -22.43
CA TYR A 129 31.05 -13.53 -21.70
C TYR A 129 31.55 -12.35 -20.84
N THR A 130 32.87 -12.16 -20.72
CA THR A 130 33.47 -11.25 -19.73
C THR A 130 34.40 -10.20 -20.35
N ARG A 131 34.12 -9.71 -21.58
CA ARG A 131 34.95 -8.66 -22.19
C ARG A 131 34.24 -7.65 -23.09
N ASN A 132 33.36 -6.83 -22.50
CA ASN A 132 33.08 -5.51 -23.07
C ASN A 132 32.52 -4.47 -22.06
N LEU A 133 33.38 -4.03 -21.12
CA LEU A 133 33.36 -2.67 -20.54
C LEU A 133 34.54 -2.47 -19.56
N SER A 134 35.71 -2.08 -20.07
CA SER A 134 36.80 -1.54 -19.26
C SER A 134 37.64 -0.54 -20.05
N SER A 135 37.44 0.75 -19.72
CA SER A 135 38.28 1.93 -20.02
C SER A 135 39.08 1.99 -21.33
N SER A 136 38.69 2.91 -22.22
CA SER A 136 39.67 3.70 -23.00
C SER A 136 40.10 4.91 -22.15
N ALA A 137 41.39 5.07 -21.90
CA ALA A 137 41.91 6.06 -20.96
C ALA A 137 42.32 7.38 -21.62
N TRP A 138 41.92 8.50 -21.03
CA TRP A 138 42.59 9.82 -21.10
C TRP A 138 42.62 10.42 -19.69
N GLY A 139 43.64 11.21 -19.34
CA GLY A 139 43.87 11.56 -17.92
C GLY A 139 44.56 12.90 -17.65
N LYS A 140 44.98 13.06 -16.38
CA LYS A 140 45.62 14.25 -15.75
C LYS A 140 44.71 15.47 -15.49
N ARG A 141 44.28 15.66 -14.23
CA ARG A 141 44.88 16.67 -13.32
C ARG A 141 44.27 16.77 -11.91
N SER A 142 45.16 16.68 -10.91
CA SER A 142 45.27 17.53 -9.71
C SER A 142 44.09 17.75 -8.73
N LYS A 143 44.31 17.28 -7.48
CA LYS A 143 44.08 17.96 -6.17
C LYS A 143 42.97 19.03 -6.06
N ARG A 144 42.05 18.87 -5.08
CA ARG A 144 41.95 19.77 -3.88
C ARG A 144 40.93 19.29 -2.82
N TRP A 145 41.18 19.71 -1.57
CA TRP A 145 40.41 19.71 -0.28
C TRP A 145 39.15 18.83 -0.12
N ARG A 146 39.01 17.99 0.93
CA ARG A 146 39.00 18.27 2.39
C ARG A 146 37.89 19.25 2.85
N LEU A 147 36.70 18.74 3.19
CA LEU A 147 35.80 19.39 4.14
C LEU A 147 34.81 18.40 4.77
N MET A 148 35.07 17.91 6.00
CA MET A 148 34.07 17.34 6.94
C MET A 148 34.69 16.93 8.31
N SER A 149 35.73 17.62 8.77
CA SER A 149 36.39 17.33 10.06
C SER A 149 35.83 18.19 11.21
N MET A 150 34.51 18.14 11.46
CA MET A 150 33.88 19.01 12.48
C MET A 150 32.74 18.37 13.31
N VAL A 151 32.69 17.04 13.46
CA VAL A 151 31.82 16.38 14.46
C VAL A 151 32.63 15.41 15.33
N ARG A 152 33.47 15.94 16.23
CA ARG A 152 34.23 15.12 17.20
C ARG A 152 34.61 15.84 18.51
N LYS A 153 33.63 16.48 19.16
CA LYS A 153 33.77 17.03 20.53
C LYS A 153 32.53 16.76 21.40
N LEU A 154 32.33 15.50 21.79
CA LEU A 154 31.66 15.10 23.03
C LEU A 154 32.46 13.95 23.62
N LYS A 155 32.87 14.04 24.90
CA LYS A 155 33.62 12.97 25.59
C LYS A 155 32.62 12.00 26.24
N PRO A 156 32.82 10.67 26.13
CA PRO A 156 32.03 9.70 26.89
C PRO A 156 32.41 9.71 28.37
N MET A 157 31.44 9.39 29.23
CA MET A 157 31.67 9.09 30.65
C MET A 157 32.12 7.63 30.81
N ARG A 158 33.04 7.36 31.74
CA ARG A 158 33.62 6.02 31.95
C ARG A 158 32.78 5.18 32.92
N LEU A 159 32.71 3.88 32.65
CA LEU A 159 32.50 2.83 33.64
C LEU A 159 33.43 1.64 33.31
N SER A 160 33.76 0.80 34.29
CA SER A 160 34.78 -0.27 34.19
C SER A 160 34.47 -1.34 35.26
N SER A 161 34.88 -2.60 35.17
CA SER A 161 35.74 -3.29 34.19
C SER A 161 34.95 -4.47 33.56
N ALA A 162 35.45 -5.63 33.08
CA ALA A 162 36.77 -6.27 33.01
C ALA A 162 36.78 -7.35 31.89
N VAL A 163 37.91 -8.08 31.75
CA VAL A 163 38.07 -9.34 30.97
C VAL A 163 37.85 -9.17 29.45
N SER A 164 38.87 -8.92 28.61
CA SER A 164 40.01 -9.78 28.17
C SER A 164 39.60 -11.16 27.62
N ASP A 165 40.12 -11.73 26.55
CA ASP A 165 40.94 -11.27 25.41
C ASP A 165 41.08 -12.46 24.45
N VAL A 166 40.25 -12.60 23.41
CA VAL A 166 40.55 -13.43 22.21
C VAL A 166 39.81 -12.85 20.99
N ALA A 167 40.53 -12.18 20.10
CA ALA A 167 40.07 -11.92 18.73
C ALA A 167 41.29 -11.66 17.83
N GLY A 168 41.61 -12.63 16.96
CA GLY A 168 42.59 -12.44 15.90
C GLY A 168 42.06 -11.55 14.77
N THR A 169 42.96 -11.23 13.84
CA THR A 169 42.69 -10.58 12.56
C THR A 169 41.42 -11.10 11.87
N ILE A 170 40.48 -10.19 11.57
CA ILE A 170 39.36 -10.43 10.65
C ILE A 170 39.57 -9.48 9.46
N ASP A 171 39.88 -10.04 8.29
CA ASP A 171 39.87 -9.29 7.03
C ASP A 171 38.43 -8.96 6.62
N THR A 172 38.23 -7.75 6.11
CA THR A 172 36.90 -7.23 5.76
C THR A 172 36.56 -7.44 4.28
N ASP A 173 36.27 -8.68 3.89
CA ASP A 173 35.72 -8.96 2.56
C ASP A 173 34.21 -8.68 2.51
N LEU A 174 33.82 -7.65 1.76
CA LEU A 174 32.41 -7.37 1.48
C LEU A 174 31.93 -8.22 0.29
N GLN A 175 31.20 -9.30 0.55
CA GLN A 175 30.44 -9.98 -0.50
C GLN A 175 29.03 -9.40 -0.63
N SER A 176 28.76 -8.76 -1.77
CA SER A 176 27.42 -8.36 -2.18
C SER A 176 26.64 -9.55 -2.73
N HIS A 177 25.58 -9.98 -2.04
CA HIS A 177 24.67 -11.01 -2.56
C HIS A 177 23.90 -10.48 -3.78
N HIS A 178 24.38 -10.80 -4.99
CA HIS A 178 23.56 -10.83 -6.19
C HIS A 178 22.74 -12.13 -6.21
N SER A 179 21.45 -12.01 -6.56
CA SER A 179 20.48 -13.12 -6.56
C SER A 179 20.26 -13.66 -7.98
N ASP A 180 21.36 -14.02 -8.66
CA ASP A 180 21.33 -14.44 -10.06
C ASP A 180 20.95 -15.92 -10.19
N SER A 181 19.66 -16.23 -10.03
CA SER A 181 19.07 -17.55 -10.29
C SER A 181 17.68 -17.46 -10.92
N THR A 182 17.66 -17.14 -12.21
CA THR A 182 16.53 -17.42 -13.10
C THR A 182 17.01 -18.30 -14.24
N GLU A 183 16.98 -19.62 -14.03
CA GLU A 183 17.19 -20.58 -15.12
C GLU A 183 16.05 -20.49 -16.15
N ILE A 184 16.43 -20.57 -17.42
CA ILE A 184 15.53 -20.43 -18.56
C ILE A 184 14.94 -21.80 -18.86
N ILE A 185 13.62 -21.93 -18.79
CA ILE A 185 12.91 -23.13 -19.24
C ILE A 185 12.68 -22.98 -20.75
N ASP A 186 13.53 -23.61 -21.56
CA ASP A 186 13.36 -23.66 -23.01
C ASP A 186 12.17 -24.55 -23.41
N TYR A 187 11.31 -24.01 -24.29
CA TYR A 187 10.17 -24.73 -24.84
C TYR A 187 10.59 -25.60 -26.04
N ILE A 188 10.94 -26.86 -25.77
CA ILE A 188 11.05 -27.87 -26.84
C ILE A 188 9.65 -28.24 -27.34
N LYS A 189 9.44 -28.27 -28.66
CA LYS A 189 8.18 -28.69 -29.29
C LYS A 189 7.95 -30.20 -29.07
N PRO A 190 6.76 -30.65 -28.67
CA PRO A 190 6.46 -32.08 -28.59
C PRO A 190 6.38 -32.68 -30.00
N GLY A 191 7.19 -33.71 -30.26
CA GLY A 191 7.08 -34.56 -31.45
C GLY A 191 6.19 -35.79 -31.25
N CYS A 192 5.77 -36.07 -30.01
CA CYS A 192 4.95 -37.23 -29.64
C CYS A 192 3.49 -36.84 -29.42
N GLY A 193 2.58 -37.81 -29.62
CA GLY A 193 1.15 -37.57 -29.78
C GLY A 193 0.38 -37.15 -28.52
N VAL A 194 -0.83 -36.64 -28.75
CA VAL A 194 -1.80 -36.29 -27.71
C VAL A 194 -2.27 -37.54 -26.96
N ILE A 195 -2.24 -37.50 -25.64
CA ILE A 195 -2.94 -38.45 -24.77
C ILE A 195 -3.88 -37.67 -23.86
N ASP A 196 -5.13 -37.52 -24.30
CA ASP A 196 -6.25 -37.16 -23.45
C ASP A 196 -7.10 -38.42 -23.30
N ASN A 197 -7.28 -38.93 -22.07
CA ASN A 197 -8.03 -40.16 -21.84
C ASN A 197 -8.59 -40.26 -20.42
N SER A 198 -9.87 -39.90 -20.28
CA SER A 198 -10.86 -40.39 -19.32
C SER A 198 -10.37 -40.89 -17.94
N TYR A 199 -10.44 -40.04 -16.90
CA TYR A 199 -10.41 -40.51 -15.51
C TYR A 199 -11.82 -40.77 -14.97
N THR A 200 -12.23 -42.04 -14.89
CA THR A 200 -13.47 -42.44 -14.20
C THR A 200 -13.24 -42.50 -12.68
N PRO A 201 -14.08 -41.88 -11.84
CA PRO A 201 -13.84 -41.80 -10.40
C PRO A 201 -14.18 -43.13 -9.69
N GLN A 202 -13.18 -43.98 -9.49
CA GLN A 202 -13.29 -45.07 -8.51
C GLN A 202 -13.33 -44.51 -7.09
N LYS A 203 -14.34 -44.94 -6.32
CA LYS A 203 -14.30 -44.86 -4.85
C LYS A 203 -13.22 -45.82 -4.35
N THR A 204 -12.38 -45.42 -3.40
CA THR A 204 -12.50 -45.74 -1.95
C THR A 204 -11.29 -45.15 -1.20
N HIS A 205 -11.38 -45.08 0.13
CA HIS A 205 -10.37 -44.66 1.11
C HIS A 205 -10.08 -43.16 1.24
N VAL A 206 -10.24 -42.69 2.47
CA VAL A 206 -10.01 -41.32 2.91
C VAL A 206 -8.52 -41.16 3.20
N MET A 207 -7.82 -40.43 2.32
CA MET A 207 -6.60 -39.73 2.74
C MET A 207 -7.05 -38.52 3.57
N VAL A 208 -6.87 -38.60 4.89
CA VAL A 208 -7.02 -37.42 5.75
C VAL A 208 -5.99 -36.39 5.28
N GLN A 209 -6.42 -35.17 4.98
CA GLN A 209 -5.51 -34.09 4.62
C GLN A 209 -4.80 -33.63 5.89
N GLU A 210 -3.64 -34.25 6.18
CA GLU A 210 -2.78 -33.92 7.31
C GLU A 210 -2.49 -32.41 7.32
N GLU A 211 -2.73 -31.80 8.47
CA GLU A 211 -2.62 -30.35 8.62
C GLU A 211 -1.15 -29.94 8.59
N LEU A 212 -0.83 -28.85 7.88
CA LEU A 212 0.51 -28.25 7.96
C LEU A 212 0.63 -27.42 9.25
N GLU A 213 0.49 -28.11 10.38
CA GLU A 213 0.67 -27.58 11.73
C GLU A 213 2.11 -27.04 11.91
N PRO A 214 2.30 -25.98 12.72
CA PRO A 214 3.63 -25.45 12.99
C PRO A 214 4.43 -26.43 13.86
N MET A 215 5.30 -27.22 13.22
CA MET A 215 6.12 -28.29 13.80
C MET A 215 6.62 -27.98 15.22
N SER A 216 5.97 -28.60 16.21
CA SER A 216 6.21 -28.35 17.64
C SER A 216 6.61 -29.64 18.35
N THR A 217 7.92 -29.83 18.52
CA THR A 217 8.57 -30.73 19.49
C THR A 217 7.96 -32.12 19.70
N THR A 218 8.49 -33.13 19.01
CA THR A 218 8.62 -34.49 19.57
C THR A 218 10.10 -34.87 19.55
N THR A 219 10.63 -35.33 20.68
CA THR A 219 12.06 -35.62 20.84
C THR A 219 12.43 -37.00 20.31
N LEU A 220 13.33 -37.05 19.34
CA LEU A 220 14.18 -38.22 19.09
C LEU A 220 15.62 -37.87 19.46
N ASN A 221 16.27 -38.69 20.27
CA ASN A 221 17.61 -38.41 20.78
C ASN A 221 18.68 -38.76 19.75
N THR A 222 19.21 -37.75 19.06
CA THR A 222 20.49 -37.82 18.34
C THR A 222 21.54 -36.95 19.06
N PRO A 223 22.80 -37.39 19.17
CA PRO A 223 23.81 -36.69 19.97
C PRO A 223 24.19 -35.33 19.38
N GLU A 224 24.52 -34.39 20.26
CA GLU A 224 24.68 -32.97 19.93
C GLU A 224 25.80 -32.69 18.91
N SER A 225 25.45 -31.96 17.83
CA SER A 225 26.42 -31.25 17.00
C SER A 225 26.19 -29.73 17.09
N ARG A 226 27.29 -28.96 17.13
CA ARG A 226 27.31 -27.62 17.72
C ARG A 226 26.61 -26.54 16.87
N HIS A 227 25.57 -25.93 17.44
CA HIS A 227 25.31 -24.48 17.38
C HIS A 227 25.30 -23.80 15.99
N GLY A 228 24.56 -24.38 15.04
CA GLY A 228 24.04 -23.61 13.90
C GLY A 228 22.84 -22.77 14.33
N ARG A 229 22.92 -21.44 14.27
CA ARG A 229 21.79 -20.56 14.62
C ARG A 229 20.75 -20.59 13.49
N ALA A 230 19.67 -21.34 13.69
CA ALA A 230 18.60 -21.51 12.70
C ALA A 230 18.11 -20.15 12.16
N PRO A 231 17.82 -20.03 10.85
CA PRO A 231 17.40 -18.77 10.25
C PRO A 231 16.11 -18.29 10.91
N VAL A 232 16.11 -17.05 11.40
CA VAL A 232 14.93 -16.45 12.06
C VAL A 232 13.83 -16.31 11.01
N LEU A 233 12.85 -17.20 11.08
CA LEU A 233 11.72 -17.27 10.17
C LEU A 233 10.93 -15.96 10.27
N GLN A 234 11.10 -15.08 9.28
CA GLN A 234 10.52 -13.74 9.30
C GLN A 234 9.00 -13.86 9.19
N VAL A 235 8.31 -13.67 10.33
CA VAL A 235 6.85 -13.58 10.38
C VAL A 235 6.44 -12.35 9.57
N THR A 236 5.91 -12.59 8.38
CA THR A 236 5.32 -11.56 7.51
C THR A 236 3.85 -11.35 7.84
N ILE A 237 3.26 -10.31 7.24
CA ILE A 237 1.83 -10.03 7.35
C ILE A 237 1.01 -11.20 6.77
N GLN A 238 0.02 -11.67 7.55
CA GLN A 238 -0.73 -12.90 7.25
C GLN A 238 -2.06 -12.59 6.53
N ARG A 239 -2.32 -13.32 5.44
CA ARG A 239 -3.49 -13.16 4.54
C ARG A 239 -4.79 -13.71 5.14
N LYS A 240 -5.37 -12.99 6.10
CA LYS A 240 -6.52 -13.42 6.91
C LYS A 240 -7.85 -12.72 6.57
N LEU A 241 -7.84 -11.56 5.90
CA LEU A 241 -9.06 -10.78 5.67
C LEU A 241 -9.95 -11.40 4.59
N SER A 242 -11.26 -11.43 4.87
CA SER A 242 -12.30 -11.85 3.93
C SER A 242 -12.67 -10.73 2.96
N VAL A 243 -13.35 -11.08 1.87
CA VAL A 243 -13.88 -10.09 0.91
C VAL A 243 -14.80 -9.07 1.61
N ARG A 244 -15.64 -9.50 2.56
CA ARG A 244 -16.52 -8.59 3.31
C ARG A 244 -15.75 -7.62 4.22
N HIS A 245 -14.62 -8.05 4.80
CA HIS A 245 -13.79 -7.14 5.60
C HIS A 245 -13.19 -6.04 4.72
N LEU A 246 -12.59 -6.40 3.58
CA LEU A 246 -12.01 -5.42 2.64
C LEU A 246 -13.05 -4.41 2.12
N GLN A 247 -14.24 -4.89 1.76
CA GLN A 247 -15.35 -4.04 1.35
C GLN A 247 -15.72 -3.03 2.45
N MET A 248 -15.85 -3.47 3.70
CA MET A 248 -16.28 -2.60 4.78
C MET A 248 -15.17 -1.65 5.25
N ILE A 249 -13.92 -2.12 5.41
CA ILE A 249 -12.75 -1.28 5.69
C ILE A 249 -12.66 -0.12 4.68
N SER A 250 -12.82 -0.39 3.38
CA SER A 250 -12.78 0.64 2.33
C SER A 250 -13.95 1.62 2.35
N LEU A 251 -15.14 1.19 2.80
CA LEU A 251 -16.31 2.06 2.93
C LEU A 251 -16.25 2.91 4.22
N GLY A 252 -15.89 2.31 5.36
CA GLY A 252 -15.81 2.97 6.66
C GLY A 252 -14.64 3.94 6.79
N ALA A 253 -13.49 3.63 6.20
CA ALA A 253 -12.33 4.52 6.16
C ALA A 253 -12.63 5.89 5.54
N THR A 254 -13.51 5.93 4.53
CA THR A 254 -13.92 7.15 3.86
C THR A 254 -15.04 7.91 4.56
N ILE A 255 -15.76 7.25 5.46
CA ILE A 255 -16.82 7.88 6.25
C ILE A 255 -16.16 8.41 7.52
N GLY A 256 -15.57 9.59 7.39
CA GLY A 256 -14.89 10.35 8.44
C GLY A 256 -15.24 11.84 8.38
N VAL A 257 -14.46 12.65 9.09
CA VAL A 257 -14.74 14.09 9.31
C VAL A 257 -14.81 14.89 8.01
N GLY A 258 -14.03 14.51 6.99
CA GLY A 258 -14.03 15.23 5.70
C GLY A 258 -15.40 15.33 5.01
N LEU A 259 -16.30 14.34 5.15
CA LEU A 259 -17.65 14.42 4.56
C LEU A 259 -18.59 15.36 5.33
N PHE A 260 -18.57 15.30 6.67
CA PHE A 260 -19.57 15.96 7.52
C PHE A 260 -19.23 17.39 7.90
N PHE A 261 -17.98 17.83 7.75
CA PHE A 261 -17.53 19.16 8.21
C PHE A 261 -16.93 20.01 7.08
N ASN A 262 -16.05 19.45 6.23
CA ASN A 262 -15.51 20.19 5.08
C ASN A 262 -16.55 20.48 3.99
N SER A 263 -17.70 19.79 4.01
CA SER A 263 -18.88 20.15 3.21
C SER A 263 -19.38 21.57 3.53
N GLY A 264 -19.31 22.01 4.79
CA GLY A 264 -19.64 23.39 5.16
C GLY A 264 -18.65 24.41 4.59
N LYS A 265 -17.36 24.06 4.55
CA LYS A 265 -16.27 24.85 3.96
C LYS A 265 -16.41 24.95 2.44
N ALA A 266 -16.79 23.87 1.77
CA ALA A 266 -17.11 23.87 0.34
C ALA A 266 -18.34 24.76 0.01
N LEU A 267 -19.42 24.62 0.79
CA LEU A 267 -20.65 25.41 0.62
C LEU A 267 -20.41 26.90 0.83
N SER A 268 -19.66 27.31 1.85
CA SER A 268 -19.42 28.73 2.13
C SER A 268 -18.57 29.43 1.07
N ILE A 269 -17.61 28.72 0.46
CA ILE A 269 -16.76 29.23 -0.62
C ILE A 269 -17.50 29.35 -1.96
N ALA A 270 -18.37 28.40 -2.30
CA ALA A 270 -18.84 28.22 -3.67
C ALA A 270 -20.37 28.21 -3.85
N GLY A 271 -21.15 28.22 -2.77
CA GLY A 271 -22.60 28.04 -2.83
C GLY A 271 -23.00 26.57 -3.03
N PRO A 272 -24.30 26.25 -3.06
CA PRO A 272 -24.76 24.87 -3.09
C PRO A 272 -24.44 24.13 -4.40
N MET A 273 -24.57 24.79 -5.55
CA MET A 273 -24.19 24.20 -6.85
C MET A 273 -22.67 24.19 -7.03
N GLY A 274 -21.95 25.23 -6.60
CA GLY A 274 -20.49 25.25 -6.63
C GLY A 274 -19.86 24.19 -5.73
N GLY A 275 -20.45 23.94 -4.55
CA GLY A 275 -20.12 22.85 -3.65
C GLY A 275 -20.34 21.48 -4.28
N PHE A 276 -21.51 21.28 -4.91
CA PHE A 276 -21.81 20.05 -5.66
C PHE A 276 -20.82 19.79 -6.80
N ILE A 277 -20.50 20.82 -7.61
CA ILE A 277 -19.50 20.73 -8.68
C ILE A 277 -18.12 20.39 -8.12
N GLY A 278 -17.71 21.04 -7.03
CA GLY A 278 -16.43 20.74 -6.37
C GLY A 278 -16.31 19.28 -5.92
N TYR A 279 -17.34 18.76 -5.26
CA TYR A 279 -17.41 17.35 -4.87
C TYR A 279 -17.52 16.40 -6.06
N ALA A 280 -18.14 16.80 -7.18
CA ALA A 280 -18.17 16.02 -8.42
C ALA A 280 -16.79 15.93 -9.08
N VAL A 281 -16.00 17.00 -9.07
CA VAL A 281 -14.62 17.04 -9.58
C VAL A 281 -13.65 16.25 -8.69
N GLY A 282 -13.77 16.38 -7.36
CA GLY A 282 -13.04 15.51 -6.43
C GLY A 282 -13.43 14.03 -6.59
N GLY A 283 -14.72 13.76 -6.82
CA GLY A 283 -15.29 12.45 -7.05
C GLY A 283 -14.80 11.80 -8.35
N SER A 284 -14.74 12.54 -9.46
CA SER A 284 -14.24 12.01 -10.73
C SER A 284 -12.73 11.71 -10.68
N LEU A 285 -11.95 12.53 -9.95
CA LEU A 285 -10.53 12.27 -9.71
C LEU A 285 -10.30 10.95 -8.97
N ILE A 286 -10.99 10.72 -7.84
CA ILE A 286 -10.79 9.48 -7.08
C ILE A 286 -11.30 8.24 -7.85
N LEU A 287 -12.34 8.37 -8.66
CA LEU A 287 -12.76 7.26 -9.53
C LEU A 287 -11.71 6.96 -10.61
N ALA A 288 -11.10 7.98 -11.21
CA ALA A 288 -10.02 7.82 -12.18
C ALA A 288 -8.80 7.10 -11.60
N THR A 289 -8.36 7.49 -10.40
CA THR A 289 -7.18 6.90 -9.76
C THR A 289 -7.45 5.46 -9.30
N LEU A 290 -8.64 5.18 -8.77
CA LEU A 290 -8.94 3.86 -8.19
C LEU A 290 -9.40 2.81 -9.20
N PHE A 291 -10.08 3.17 -10.30
CA PHE A 291 -10.28 2.21 -11.40
C PHE A 291 -8.95 1.82 -12.04
N SER A 292 -8.05 2.78 -12.25
CA SER A 292 -6.68 2.55 -12.74
C SER A 292 -5.89 1.63 -11.79
N PHE A 293 -5.84 1.97 -10.50
CA PHE A 293 -5.09 1.21 -9.51
C PHE A 293 -5.67 -0.20 -9.29
N ALA A 294 -6.99 -0.37 -9.34
CA ALA A 294 -7.65 -1.67 -9.18
C ALA A 294 -7.28 -2.67 -10.27
N GLU A 295 -7.18 -2.25 -11.53
CA GLU A 295 -6.74 -3.11 -12.63
C GLU A 295 -5.31 -3.60 -12.42
N MET A 296 -4.41 -2.70 -12.02
CA MET A 296 -3.00 -3.01 -11.75
C MET A 296 -2.83 -3.97 -10.56
N VAL A 297 -3.55 -3.75 -9.45
CA VAL A 297 -3.50 -4.61 -8.26
C VAL A 297 -4.24 -5.94 -8.47
N ALA A 298 -5.31 -5.98 -9.27
CA ALA A 298 -6.02 -7.24 -9.55
C ALA A 298 -5.18 -8.20 -10.41
N LEU A 299 -4.34 -7.70 -11.32
CA LEU A 299 -3.38 -8.54 -12.04
C LEU A 299 -2.18 -8.92 -11.14
N ILE A 300 -1.61 -7.95 -10.43
CA ILE A 300 -0.37 -8.09 -9.65
C ILE A 300 -0.58 -7.60 -8.18
N PRO A 301 -1.19 -8.43 -7.31
CA PRO A 301 -1.53 -8.02 -5.94
C PRO A 301 -0.32 -8.10 -4.99
N LEU A 302 0.49 -7.05 -4.99
CA LEU A 302 1.71 -6.94 -4.18
C LEU A 302 1.44 -6.48 -2.74
N ILE A 303 2.18 -7.08 -1.79
CA ILE A 303 2.24 -6.65 -0.38
C ILE A 303 2.99 -5.30 -0.23
N THR A 304 3.70 -4.86 -1.29
CA THR A 304 4.50 -3.61 -1.34
C THR A 304 3.67 -2.33 -1.62
N GLY A 305 2.35 -2.45 -1.76
CA GLY A 305 1.41 -1.33 -1.75
C GLY A 305 1.65 -0.27 -2.84
N ILE A 306 1.15 0.94 -2.61
CA ILE A 306 1.26 2.05 -3.58
C ILE A 306 2.72 2.42 -3.84
N SER A 307 3.55 2.52 -2.80
CA SER A 307 4.98 2.84 -2.91
C SER A 307 5.73 1.84 -3.80
N GLY A 308 5.51 0.54 -3.63
CA GLY A 308 6.18 -0.50 -4.41
C GLY A 308 5.73 -0.57 -5.86
N LEU A 309 4.43 -0.39 -6.12
CA LEU A 309 3.90 -0.31 -7.49
C LEU A 309 4.40 0.95 -8.21
N SER A 310 4.43 2.10 -7.52
CA SER A 310 5.05 3.32 -8.05
C SER A 310 6.53 3.16 -8.34
N SER A 311 7.30 2.42 -7.52
CA SER A 311 8.71 2.15 -7.83
C SER A 311 8.92 1.20 -9.00
N ARG A 312 8.16 0.09 -9.05
CA ARG A 312 8.24 -0.92 -10.13
C ARG A 312 7.98 -0.32 -11.51
N PHE A 313 6.96 0.53 -11.62
CA PHE A 313 6.53 1.11 -12.89
C PHE A 313 7.11 2.50 -13.21
N VAL A 314 7.62 3.25 -12.22
CA VAL A 314 8.18 4.60 -12.45
C VAL A 314 9.71 4.64 -12.31
N ASN A 315 10.20 4.70 -11.07
CA ASN A 315 11.57 4.44 -10.60
C ASN A 315 11.58 4.42 -9.06
N ASP A 316 12.65 3.93 -8.41
CA ASP A 316 12.66 3.79 -6.96
C ASP A 316 12.53 5.12 -6.20
N ALA A 317 13.18 6.19 -6.65
CA ALA A 317 13.08 7.52 -6.04
C ALA A 317 11.65 8.09 -6.06
N PHE A 318 10.88 7.84 -7.12
CA PHE A 318 9.49 8.26 -7.23
C PHE A 318 8.60 7.51 -6.23
N GLY A 319 8.68 6.18 -6.16
CA GLY A 319 7.89 5.39 -5.22
C GLY A 319 8.31 5.56 -3.75
N PHE A 320 9.58 5.89 -3.48
CA PHE A 320 10.03 6.37 -2.17
C PHE A 320 9.31 7.67 -1.78
N SER A 321 9.33 8.67 -2.66
CA SER A 321 8.75 10.00 -2.40
C SER A 321 7.22 9.95 -2.28
N VAL A 322 6.55 9.23 -3.19
CA VAL A 322 5.11 8.94 -3.10
C VAL A 322 4.79 8.20 -1.79
N GLY A 323 5.59 7.20 -1.41
CA GLY A 323 5.40 6.42 -0.18
C GLY A 323 5.45 7.28 1.08
N TRP A 324 6.47 8.13 1.22
CA TRP A 324 6.61 9.02 2.38
C TRP A 324 5.53 10.11 2.43
N CYS A 325 5.15 10.71 1.30
CA CYS A 325 4.02 11.65 1.24
C CYS A 325 2.69 10.97 1.60
N HIS A 326 2.46 9.74 1.12
CA HIS A 326 1.27 8.95 1.42
C HIS A 326 1.19 8.56 2.90
N TRP A 327 2.28 8.03 3.46
CA TRP A 327 2.38 7.70 4.88
C TRP A 327 2.14 8.92 5.79
N LEU A 328 2.78 10.05 5.48
CA LEU A 328 2.63 11.29 6.24
C LEU A 328 1.18 11.79 6.22
N SER A 329 0.48 11.61 5.09
CA SER A 329 -0.92 12.01 4.94
C SER A 329 -1.84 11.29 5.95
N TYR A 330 -1.69 9.97 6.11
CA TYR A 330 -2.45 9.22 7.12
C TYR A 330 -1.95 9.44 8.56
N ALA A 331 -0.65 9.60 8.78
CA ALA A 331 -0.12 9.86 10.12
C ALA A 331 -0.67 11.18 10.70
N ILE A 332 -0.76 12.22 9.86
CA ILE A 332 -1.39 13.50 10.22
C ILE A 332 -2.92 13.35 10.28
N GLY A 333 -3.53 12.67 9.32
CA GLY A 333 -4.98 12.49 9.27
C GLY A 333 -5.55 11.72 10.47
N PHE A 334 -4.82 10.71 10.98
CA PHE A 334 -5.11 10.04 12.25
C PHE A 334 -5.17 11.02 13.42
N ALA A 335 -4.16 11.89 13.57
CA ALA A 335 -4.18 12.94 14.58
C ALA A 335 -5.35 13.93 14.36
N SER A 336 -5.72 14.22 13.11
CA SER A 336 -6.83 15.11 12.77
C SER A 336 -8.19 14.56 13.20
N GLU A 337 -8.44 13.26 13.03
CA GLU A 337 -9.66 12.59 13.51
C GLU A 337 -9.71 12.57 15.04
N VAL A 338 -8.58 12.41 15.74
CA VAL A 338 -8.49 12.50 17.21
C VAL A 338 -8.79 13.92 17.72
N VAL A 339 -8.23 14.96 17.09
CA VAL A 339 -8.58 16.37 17.39
C VAL A 339 -10.06 16.62 17.16
N ALA A 340 -10.59 16.20 16.01
CA ALA A 340 -11.99 16.42 15.66
C ALA A 340 -12.95 15.74 16.64
N SER A 341 -12.70 14.48 16.98
CA SER A 341 -13.43 13.73 18.03
C SER A 341 -13.43 14.46 19.37
N THR A 342 -12.27 15.01 19.76
CA THR A 342 -12.10 15.69 21.05
C THR A 342 -12.87 17.02 21.10
N ILE A 343 -12.79 17.83 20.04
CA ILE A 343 -13.50 19.13 20.01
C ILE A 343 -15.02 18.90 19.91
N MET A 344 -15.50 17.87 19.20
CA MET A 344 -16.95 17.58 19.11
C MET A 344 -17.61 17.29 20.46
N LEU A 345 -16.88 16.73 21.43
CA LEU A 345 -17.40 16.50 22.78
C LEU A 345 -17.77 17.82 23.50
N SER A 346 -17.14 18.94 23.13
CA SER A 346 -17.41 20.26 23.72
C SER A 346 -18.78 20.85 23.37
N TYR A 347 -19.51 20.25 22.42
CA TYR A 347 -20.92 20.58 22.14
C TYR A 347 -21.81 20.43 23.38
N TYR A 348 -21.47 19.48 24.28
CA TYR A 348 -22.28 19.17 25.45
C TYR A 348 -21.86 19.99 26.67
N LYS A 349 -22.80 20.69 27.30
CA LYS A 349 -22.58 21.51 28.51
C LYS A 349 -21.91 20.78 29.69
N ASN A 350 -22.04 19.45 29.77
CA ASN A 350 -21.38 18.65 30.83
C ASN A 350 -19.94 18.23 30.47
N LEU A 351 -19.51 18.47 29.23
CA LEU A 351 -18.22 18.08 28.64
C LEU A 351 -17.46 19.28 28.04
N ASP A 352 -17.98 20.51 28.19
CA ASP A 352 -17.35 21.77 27.78
C ASP A 352 -15.93 21.95 28.34
N LYS A 353 -15.73 21.48 29.58
CA LYS A 353 -14.43 21.38 30.27
C LYS A 353 -13.40 20.54 29.53
N ILE A 354 -13.80 19.60 28.67
CA ILE A 354 -12.86 18.79 27.86
C ILE A 354 -12.13 19.66 26.85
N ALA A 355 -12.79 20.62 26.18
CA ALA A 355 -12.10 21.55 25.28
C ALA A 355 -11.57 22.80 26.00
N THR A 356 -12.19 23.21 27.11
CA THR A 356 -11.81 24.43 27.83
C THR A 356 -10.60 24.23 28.76
N SER A 357 -10.43 23.04 29.35
CA SER A 357 -9.27 22.72 30.20
C SER A 357 -8.21 21.94 29.44
N LYS A 358 -6.98 22.45 29.43
CA LYS A 358 -5.82 21.81 28.78
C LYS A 358 -5.53 20.41 29.34
N SER A 359 -5.72 20.19 30.65
CA SER A 359 -5.51 18.87 31.26
C SER A 359 -6.58 17.86 30.82
N ALA A 360 -7.84 18.28 30.73
CA ALA A 360 -8.93 17.43 30.28
C ALA A 360 -8.78 17.06 28.79
N MET A 361 -8.49 18.04 27.93
CA MET A 361 -8.26 17.81 26.50
C MET A 361 -7.09 16.83 26.28
N ALA A 362 -5.98 17.01 26.99
CA ALA A 362 -4.80 16.15 26.87
C ALA A 362 -5.08 14.71 27.30
N VAL A 363 -5.84 14.51 28.40
CA VAL A 363 -6.25 13.18 28.86
C VAL A 363 -7.19 12.52 27.85
N THR A 364 -8.23 13.22 27.37
CA THR A 364 -9.16 12.66 26.37
C THR A 364 -8.45 12.27 25.07
N ILE A 365 -7.55 13.12 24.57
CA ILE A 365 -6.69 12.81 23.41
C ILE A 365 -5.87 11.54 23.66
N ALA A 366 -5.19 11.44 24.81
CA ALA A 366 -4.38 10.28 25.15
C ALA A 366 -5.20 8.99 25.25
N THR A 367 -6.38 9.03 25.89
CA THR A 367 -7.28 7.88 26.00
C THR A 367 -7.75 7.39 24.63
N ILE A 368 -8.11 8.30 23.71
CA ILE A 368 -8.52 7.93 22.34
C ILE A 368 -7.34 7.30 21.58
N ILE A 369 -6.14 7.90 21.62
CA ILE A 369 -4.95 7.37 20.95
C ILE A 369 -4.60 5.96 21.46
N ILE A 370 -4.60 5.76 22.78
CA ILE A 370 -4.30 4.46 23.39
C ILE A 370 -5.33 3.41 22.97
N GLY A 371 -6.63 3.73 23.05
CA GLY A 371 -7.70 2.80 22.63
C GLY A 371 -7.60 2.39 21.15
N LEU A 372 -7.40 3.36 20.26
CA LEU A 372 -7.26 3.09 18.82
C LEU A 372 -5.97 2.33 18.48
N THR A 373 -4.89 2.55 19.23
CA THR A 373 -3.63 1.81 19.09
C THR A 373 -3.79 0.35 19.55
N LEU A 374 -4.47 0.11 20.68
CA LEU A 374 -4.77 -1.24 21.17
C LEU A 374 -5.61 -2.04 20.16
N ILE A 375 -6.66 -1.43 19.60
CA ILE A 375 -7.49 -2.05 18.54
C ILE A 375 -6.65 -2.43 17.31
N ASN A 376 -5.68 -1.58 16.93
CA ASN A 376 -4.79 -1.83 15.79
C ASN A 376 -3.68 -2.86 16.05
N LEU A 377 -3.48 -3.30 17.31
CA LEU A 377 -2.53 -4.34 17.71
C LEU A 377 -3.14 -5.75 17.77
N MET A 378 -4.48 -5.87 17.72
CA MET A 378 -5.20 -7.16 17.73
C MET A 378 -4.97 -7.99 16.45
N ASP A 379 -5.25 -9.30 16.48
CA ASP A 379 -5.25 -10.14 15.26
C ASP A 379 -6.13 -9.50 14.17
N VAL A 380 -5.58 -9.45 12.95
CA VAL A 380 -6.18 -8.83 11.76
C VAL A 380 -7.65 -9.25 11.54
N ARG A 381 -8.07 -10.45 11.95
CA ARG A 381 -9.48 -10.87 11.89
C ARG A 381 -10.37 -10.11 12.86
N VAL A 382 -9.93 -9.91 14.10
CA VAL A 382 -10.70 -9.19 15.12
C VAL A 382 -10.82 -7.71 14.74
N TYR A 383 -9.73 -7.10 14.25
CA TYR A 383 -9.77 -5.76 13.65
C TYR A 383 -10.75 -5.70 12.46
N GLY A 384 -10.73 -6.71 11.58
CA GLY A 384 -11.63 -6.80 10.43
C GLY A 384 -13.11 -6.95 10.78
N GLU A 385 -13.46 -7.63 11.88
CA GLU A 385 -14.83 -7.69 12.40
C GLU A 385 -15.24 -6.36 13.06
N PHE A 386 -14.36 -5.76 13.89
CA PHE A 386 -14.62 -4.46 14.53
C PHE A 386 -14.94 -3.38 13.49
N GLU A 387 -14.07 -3.23 12.48
CA GLU A 387 -14.28 -2.23 11.43
C GLU A 387 -15.47 -2.62 10.52
N PHE A 388 -15.80 -3.91 10.36
CA PHE A 388 -17.03 -4.33 9.67
C PHE A 388 -18.28 -3.80 10.38
N PHE A 389 -18.37 -3.92 11.71
CA PHE A 389 -19.51 -3.39 12.48
C PHE A 389 -19.54 -1.85 12.48
N CYS A 390 -18.42 -1.19 12.77
CA CYS A 390 -18.36 0.28 12.77
C CYS A 390 -18.68 0.88 11.38
N SER A 391 -18.21 0.26 10.30
CA SER A 391 -18.53 0.69 8.93
C SER A 391 -19.99 0.47 8.56
N THR A 392 -20.61 -0.61 9.05
CA THR A 392 -22.04 -0.87 8.83
C THR A 392 -22.91 0.18 9.53
N PHE A 393 -22.56 0.53 10.78
CA PHE A 393 -23.19 1.62 11.52
C PHE A 393 -23.02 2.97 10.81
N LYS A 394 -21.79 3.34 10.41
CA LYS A 394 -21.47 4.53 9.61
C LYS A 394 -22.37 4.68 8.37
N LEU A 395 -22.56 3.59 7.61
CA LEU A 395 -23.39 3.58 6.39
C LEU A 395 -24.89 3.76 6.69
N MET A 396 -25.41 3.12 7.74
CA MET A 396 -26.80 3.32 8.16
C MET A 396 -27.06 4.77 8.59
N ILE A 397 -26.13 5.39 9.34
CA ILE A 397 -26.25 6.78 9.76
C ILE A 397 -26.29 7.74 8.57
N ILE A 398 -25.44 7.58 7.55
CA ILE A 398 -25.52 8.43 6.35
C ILE A 398 -26.88 8.27 5.65
N LEU A 399 -27.35 7.04 5.46
CA LEU A 399 -28.63 6.79 4.80
C LEU A 399 -29.79 7.45 5.55
N LEU A 400 -29.82 7.32 6.88
CA LEU A 400 -30.81 7.97 7.74
C LEU A 400 -30.69 9.50 7.72
N LEU A 401 -29.49 10.06 7.67
CA LEU A 401 -29.27 11.51 7.56
C LEU A 401 -29.73 12.08 6.22
N VAL A 402 -29.46 11.38 5.11
CA VAL A 402 -29.95 11.79 3.78
C VAL A 402 -31.48 11.77 3.75
N ILE A 403 -32.11 10.71 4.27
CA ILE A 403 -33.59 10.60 4.37
C ILE A 403 -34.14 11.73 5.26
N LEU A 404 -33.55 11.97 6.43
CA LEU A 404 -33.95 13.03 7.35
C LEU A 404 -33.90 14.41 6.69
N MET A 405 -32.84 14.72 5.95
CA MET A 405 -32.71 16.02 5.27
C MET A 405 -33.70 16.18 4.10
N ILE A 406 -34.10 15.09 3.43
CA ILE A 406 -35.19 15.12 2.44
C ILE A 406 -36.54 15.38 3.14
N VAL A 407 -36.81 14.71 4.26
CA VAL A 407 -38.03 14.88 5.06
C VAL A 407 -38.14 16.32 5.61
N LEU A 408 -37.04 16.88 6.12
CA LEU A 408 -36.97 18.26 6.61
C LEU A 408 -37.22 19.27 5.46
N ASN A 409 -36.59 19.08 4.30
CA ASN A 409 -36.79 19.95 3.14
C ASN A 409 -38.25 20.00 2.67
N ALA A 410 -38.95 18.86 2.78
CA ALA A 410 -40.36 18.68 2.44
C ALA A 410 -41.34 19.28 3.48
N GLY A 411 -40.86 19.81 4.62
CA GLY A 411 -41.71 20.37 5.69
C GLY A 411 -42.05 19.36 6.82
N GLY A 412 -41.40 18.19 6.85
CA GLY A 412 -41.50 17.26 7.98
C GLY A 412 -41.02 17.86 9.30
N LEU A 413 -41.38 17.23 10.41
CA LEU A 413 -41.06 17.70 11.78
C LEU A 413 -41.56 19.13 12.08
N GLN A 414 -42.78 19.46 11.61
CA GLN A 414 -43.47 20.74 11.83
C GLN A 414 -42.79 21.97 11.19
N ASN A 415 -42.06 21.79 10.08
CA ASN A 415 -41.30 22.85 9.42
C ASN A 415 -42.02 23.42 8.18
N SER A 416 -41.69 24.66 7.80
CA SER A 416 -42.11 25.21 6.50
C SER A 416 -41.40 24.47 5.36
N TYR A 417 -42.12 24.14 4.28
CA TYR A 417 -41.51 23.62 3.05
C TYR A 417 -40.41 24.56 2.53
N ILE A 418 -39.19 24.04 2.32
CA ILE A 418 -38.05 24.79 1.80
C ILE A 418 -37.89 24.57 0.31
N GLY A 419 -37.88 23.31 -0.15
CA GLY A 419 -37.53 23.01 -1.54
C GLY A 419 -36.16 23.59 -1.92
N PHE A 420 -36.11 24.33 -3.02
CA PHE A 420 -34.92 25.00 -3.55
C PHE A 420 -34.71 26.44 -3.01
N ARG A 421 -35.26 26.82 -1.83
CA ARG A 421 -35.22 28.21 -1.31
C ARG A 421 -33.82 28.84 -1.34
N TYR A 422 -32.81 28.13 -0.87
CA TYR A 422 -31.43 28.65 -0.80
C TYR A 422 -30.69 28.67 -2.15
N TRP A 423 -31.21 27.96 -3.17
CA TRP A 423 -30.68 27.95 -4.53
C TRP A 423 -31.26 29.06 -5.40
N ASP A 424 -32.32 29.74 -4.95
CA ASP A 424 -33.06 30.73 -5.72
C ASP A 424 -32.81 32.15 -5.19
N SER A 425 -32.09 32.95 -5.97
CA SER A 425 -31.77 34.35 -5.63
C SER A 425 -32.99 35.26 -5.52
N GLN A 426 -34.15 34.90 -6.09
CA GLN A 426 -35.38 35.68 -5.92
C GLN A 426 -36.00 35.52 -4.52
N LYS A 427 -35.65 34.45 -3.79
CA LYS A 427 -36.21 34.13 -2.47
C LYS A 427 -35.40 34.68 -1.29
N SER A 428 -34.44 35.58 -1.55
CA SER A 428 -33.58 36.18 -0.51
C SER A 428 -34.37 37.17 0.37
N PRO A 429 -34.40 37.01 1.71
CA PRO A 429 -35.29 37.78 2.58
C PRO A 429 -34.81 39.20 2.90
N ILE A 430 -33.49 39.44 2.87
CA ILE A 430 -32.83 40.71 3.21
C ILE A 430 -31.69 40.92 2.22
N LYS A 431 -31.38 42.18 1.87
CA LYS A 431 -30.33 42.55 0.91
C LYS A 431 -28.93 42.01 1.29
N GLU A 432 -28.60 41.87 2.58
CA GLU A 432 -27.34 41.25 3.07
C GLU A 432 -27.27 39.74 2.86
N ILE A 433 -28.40 39.06 2.80
CA ILE A 433 -28.48 37.61 2.57
C ILE A 433 -28.58 37.38 1.06
N THR A 434 -27.74 36.50 0.52
CA THR A 434 -27.70 36.23 -0.93
C THR A 434 -27.89 34.73 -1.22
N TYR A 435 -29.13 34.32 -1.47
CA TYR A 435 -29.44 32.98 -1.98
C TYR A 435 -29.05 32.87 -3.46
N GLY A 436 -28.88 31.63 -3.95
CA GLY A 436 -28.46 31.35 -5.32
C GLY A 436 -27.70 30.04 -5.44
N PRO A 437 -27.47 29.54 -6.67
CA PRO A 437 -26.69 28.32 -6.90
C PRO A 437 -25.19 28.51 -6.56
N PHE A 438 -24.68 29.75 -6.71
CA PHE A 438 -23.29 30.12 -6.48
C PHE A 438 -23.19 31.33 -5.54
N ARG A 439 -22.04 31.54 -4.89
CA ARG A 439 -21.74 32.83 -4.25
C ARG A 439 -21.59 33.91 -5.34
N PRO A 440 -22.04 35.16 -5.11
CA PRO A 440 -22.03 36.20 -6.15
C PRO A 440 -20.62 36.72 -6.48
N THR A 441 -19.67 36.61 -5.53
CA THR A 441 -18.24 36.84 -5.78
C THR A 441 -17.38 35.76 -5.11
N PHE A 442 -16.15 35.57 -5.61
CA PHE A 442 -15.12 34.78 -4.96
C PHE A 442 -14.48 35.60 -3.83
N ASP A 443 -15.00 35.43 -2.62
CA ASP A 443 -14.51 36.06 -1.40
C ASP A 443 -14.21 35.01 -0.31
N LEU A 444 -12.92 34.85 0.02
CA LEU A 444 -12.45 33.94 1.07
C LEU A 444 -12.43 34.58 2.47
N LYS A 445 -12.80 35.85 2.59
CA LYS A 445 -12.98 36.57 3.86
C LYS A 445 -14.44 36.62 4.31
N ASP A 446 -15.40 36.30 3.45
CA ASP A 446 -16.83 36.31 3.79
C ASP A 446 -17.10 35.49 5.05
N ARG A 447 -17.78 36.13 6.00
CA ARG A 447 -18.31 35.51 7.22
C ARG A 447 -19.84 35.39 7.22
N GLY A 448 -20.51 35.83 6.14
CA GLY A 448 -21.92 35.52 5.89
C GLY A 448 -22.74 36.58 5.16
N TYR A 449 -22.22 37.80 5.06
CA TYR A 449 -22.78 39.00 4.43
C TYR A 449 -22.85 38.95 2.89
N GLY A 450 -23.07 37.75 2.36
CA GLY A 450 -23.31 37.51 0.94
C GLY A 450 -22.09 37.59 0.02
N ALA A 451 -20.85 37.57 0.54
CA ALA A 451 -19.62 37.58 -0.27
C ALA A 451 -19.62 38.70 -1.35
N ARG A 452 -19.55 39.96 -0.91
CA ARG A 452 -19.70 41.16 -1.77
C ARG A 452 -18.38 41.80 -2.25
N GLU A 453 -17.27 41.60 -1.54
CA GLU A 453 -15.99 42.29 -1.80
C GLU A 453 -14.98 41.49 -2.67
N GLY A 454 -15.39 40.30 -3.13
CA GLY A 454 -14.55 39.40 -3.92
C GLY A 454 -14.59 39.65 -5.43
N ILE A 455 -14.07 38.70 -6.20
CA ILE A 455 -14.08 38.75 -7.66
C ILE A 455 -15.46 38.34 -8.20
N PRO A 456 -16.21 39.20 -8.91
CA PRO A 456 -17.55 38.89 -9.41
C PRO A 456 -17.54 38.05 -10.71
N GLY A 457 -18.71 37.55 -11.10
CA GLY A 457 -18.96 36.95 -12.41
C GLY A 457 -18.34 35.57 -12.63
N PHE A 458 -18.28 35.12 -13.88
CA PHE A 458 -17.88 33.76 -14.24
C PHE A 458 -16.47 33.40 -13.76
N GLY A 459 -15.52 34.35 -13.78
CA GLY A 459 -14.18 34.15 -13.22
C GLY A 459 -14.22 33.83 -11.73
N GLY A 460 -15.00 34.59 -10.95
CA GLY A 460 -15.23 34.30 -9.53
C GLY A 460 -15.84 32.91 -9.30
N ILE A 461 -16.90 32.57 -10.04
CA ILE A 461 -17.58 31.27 -9.94
C ILE A 461 -16.61 30.10 -10.22
N LEU A 462 -15.76 30.22 -11.24
CA LEU A 462 -14.75 29.21 -11.57
C LEU A 462 -13.71 29.04 -10.45
N LEU A 463 -13.20 30.15 -9.89
CA LEU A 463 -12.25 30.13 -8.78
C LEU A 463 -12.88 29.52 -7.50
N SER A 464 -14.14 29.86 -7.20
CA SER A 464 -14.92 29.22 -6.14
C SER A 464 -15.06 27.70 -6.35
N CYS A 465 -15.34 27.25 -7.56
CA CYS A 465 -15.46 25.82 -7.87
C CYS A 465 -14.10 25.09 -7.74
N ILE A 466 -12.98 25.72 -8.11
CA ILE A 466 -11.63 25.17 -7.91
C ILE A 466 -11.30 25.07 -6.42
N ALA A 467 -11.54 26.12 -5.63
CA ALA A 467 -11.34 26.10 -4.18
C ALA A 467 -12.24 25.08 -3.46
N SER A 468 -13.48 24.90 -3.91
CA SER A 468 -14.37 23.83 -3.43
C SER A 468 -13.89 22.44 -3.85
N SER A 469 -13.30 22.28 -5.03
CA SER A 469 -12.71 21.01 -5.48
C SER A 469 -11.55 20.60 -4.56
N LEU A 470 -10.61 21.53 -4.31
CA LEU A 470 -9.50 21.39 -3.36
C LEU A 470 -9.98 21.05 -1.95
N THR A 471 -11.07 21.67 -1.49
CA THR A 471 -11.66 21.38 -0.18
C THR A 471 -12.29 19.98 -0.12
N SER A 472 -12.92 19.52 -1.21
CA SER A 472 -13.57 18.20 -1.30
C SER A 472 -12.58 17.03 -1.31
N VAL A 473 -11.34 17.24 -1.79
CA VAL A 473 -10.26 16.22 -1.83
C VAL A 473 -10.10 15.53 -0.48
N PHE A 474 -10.06 16.29 0.61
CA PHE A 474 -9.88 15.75 1.96
C PHE A 474 -11.01 14.78 2.36
N ALA A 475 -12.22 14.97 1.85
CA ALA A 475 -13.34 14.07 2.10
C ALA A 475 -13.21 12.70 1.39
N TYR A 476 -12.39 12.61 0.34
CA TYR A 476 -12.18 11.38 -0.44
C TYR A 476 -10.91 10.61 -0.03
N VAL A 477 -10.07 11.16 0.84
CA VAL A 477 -8.91 10.47 1.44
C VAL A 477 -9.38 9.23 2.21
N GLY A 478 -8.59 8.15 2.17
CA GLY A 478 -8.92 6.87 2.78
C GLY A 478 -9.66 5.91 1.84
N SER A 479 -10.05 6.35 0.65
CA SER A 479 -10.68 5.50 -0.37
C SER A 479 -9.79 4.33 -0.77
N GLU A 480 -8.48 4.56 -0.78
CA GLU A 480 -7.44 3.60 -1.16
C GLU A 480 -7.05 2.60 -0.05
N ILE A 481 -7.57 2.73 1.18
CA ILE A 481 -7.24 1.83 2.30
C ILE A 481 -7.65 0.38 1.99
N GLY A 482 -8.71 0.17 1.21
CA GLY A 482 -9.13 -1.17 0.75
C GLY A 482 -8.08 -1.91 -0.10
N PHE A 483 -7.16 -1.19 -0.74
CA PHE A 483 -6.06 -1.77 -1.52
C PHE A 483 -4.80 -1.99 -0.67
N ILE A 484 -4.61 -1.20 0.40
CA ILE A 484 -3.58 -1.48 1.43
C ILE A 484 -3.94 -2.79 2.14
N ALA A 485 -5.22 -2.95 2.50
CA ALA A 485 -5.76 -4.18 3.06
C ALA A 485 -5.68 -5.39 2.10
N ALA A 486 -5.45 -5.19 0.79
CA ALA A 486 -5.30 -6.31 -0.17
C ALA A 486 -4.04 -7.15 0.09
N GLY A 487 -3.01 -6.61 0.76
CA GLY A 487 -1.88 -7.40 1.25
C GLY A 487 -2.24 -8.35 2.42
N GLU A 488 -3.30 -8.01 3.18
CA GLU A 488 -3.86 -8.83 4.27
C GLU A 488 -5.05 -9.70 3.82
N ALA A 489 -5.52 -9.58 2.58
CA ALA A 489 -6.66 -10.33 2.06
C ALA A 489 -6.31 -11.79 1.73
N LYS A 490 -7.26 -12.72 1.96
CA LYS A 490 -7.20 -14.10 1.45
C LYS A 490 -7.00 -14.09 -0.08
N ASN A 491 -8.07 -13.86 -0.84
CA ASN A 491 -8.05 -13.76 -2.30
C ASN A 491 -8.15 -12.29 -2.76
N PRO A 492 -7.03 -11.59 -3.02
CA PRO A 492 -7.06 -10.20 -3.47
C PRO A 492 -7.66 -10.03 -4.87
N ARG A 493 -7.53 -11.02 -5.78
CA ARG A 493 -8.07 -10.95 -7.14
C ARG A 493 -9.60 -10.87 -7.15
N LYS A 494 -10.29 -11.56 -6.24
CA LYS A 494 -11.75 -11.47 -6.06
C LYS A 494 -12.15 -10.26 -5.18
N ALA A 495 -11.33 -9.90 -4.19
CA ALA A 495 -11.65 -8.83 -3.25
C ALA A 495 -11.51 -7.42 -3.86
N VAL A 496 -10.40 -7.13 -4.53
CA VAL A 496 -10.07 -5.78 -5.02
C VAL A 496 -11.11 -5.23 -6.01
N PRO A 497 -11.51 -5.95 -7.08
CA PRO A 497 -12.56 -5.47 -7.99
C PRO A 497 -13.92 -5.31 -7.32
N SER A 498 -14.18 -6.08 -6.26
CA SER A 498 -15.41 -5.99 -5.47
C SER A 498 -15.45 -4.73 -4.60
N VAL A 499 -14.30 -4.33 -4.04
CA VAL A 499 -14.10 -3.03 -3.37
C VAL A 499 -14.33 -1.89 -4.37
N THR A 500 -13.69 -1.92 -5.55
CA THR A 500 -13.76 -0.82 -6.53
C THR A 500 -15.18 -0.58 -7.05
N LYS A 501 -15.98 -1.64 -7.27
CA LYS A 501 -17.41 -1.51 -7.65
C LYS A 501 -18.22 -0.78 -6.56
N ARG A 502 -17.96 -1.07 -5.27
CA ARG A 502 -18.65 -0.39 -4.16
C ARG A 502 -18.22 1.06 -3.98
N ILE A 503 -16.96 1.38 -4.26
CA ILE A 503 -16.44 2.76 -4.26
C ILE A 503 -17.19 3.63 -5.29
N PHE A 504 -17.45 3.12 -6.50
CA PHE A 504 -18.24 3.83 -7.51
C PHE A 504 -19.64 4.20 -7.00
N THR A 505 -20.38 3.22 -6.46
CA THR A 505 -21.68 3.45 -5.83
C THR A 505 -21.59 4.45 -4.66
N ARG A 506 -20.54 4.37 -3.84
CA ARG A 506 -20.32 5.27 -2.68
C ARG A 506 -20.14 6.73 -3.10
N VAL A 507 -19.31 7.02 -4.10
CA VAL A 507 -19.07 8.41 -4.56
C VAL A 507 -20.39 9.04 -5.03
N ILE A 508 -21.19 8.32 -5.81
CA ILE A 508 -22.46 8.86 -6.31
C ILE A 508 -23.50 8.99 -5.17
N LEU A 509 -23.78 7.92 -4.42
CA LEU A 509 -24.90 7.88 -3.47
C LEU A 509 -24.62 8.51 -2.09
N PHE A 510 -23.35 8.57 -1.64
CA PHE A 510 -23.01 9.05 -0.29
C PHE A 510 -22.21 10.34 -0.27
N TYR A 511 -21.67 10.82 -1.40
CA TYR A 511 -21.03 12.14 -1.50
C TYR A 511 -21.86 13.14 -2.30
N LEU A 512 -22.18 12.83 -3.56
CA LEU A 512 -22.88 13.78 -4.44
C LEU A 512 -24.33 14.03 -4.00
N LEU A 513 -25.05 12.97 -3.62
CA LEU A 513 -26.39 13.11 -3.03
C LEU A 513 -26.34 13.85 -1.68
N SER A 514 -25.34 13.57 -0.85
CA SER A 514 -25.14 14.23 0.45
C SER A 514 -24.93 15.74 0.32
N ILE A 515 -23.95 16.19 -0.48
CA ILE A 515 -23.67 17.63 -0.64
C ILE A 515 -24.84 18.36 -1.30
N PHE A 516 -25.56 17.71 -2.23
CA PHE A 516 -26.78 18.25 -2.84
C PHE A 516 -27.90 18.44 -1.81
N VAL A 517 -28.24 17.39 -1.06
CA VAL A 517 -29.33 17.39 -0.07
C VAL A 517 -29.03 18.32 1.12
N VAL A 518 -27.77 18.45 1.53
CA VAL A 518 -27.36 19.47 2.52
C VAL A 518 -27.45 20.87 1.92
N GLY A 519 -27.01 21.08 0.67
CA GLY A 519 -27.11 22.36 -0.03
C GLY A 519 -28.55 22.83 -0.28
N LEU A 520 -29.55 21.94 -0.27
CA LEU A 520 -30.98 22.31 -0.29
C LEU A 520 -31.48 22.85 1.06
N ASN A 521 -30.81 22.52 2.17
CA ASN A 521 -31.30 22.73 3.53
C ASN A 521 -30.49 23.74 4.36
N VAL A 522 -29.37 24.25 3.83
CA VAL A 522 -28.49 25.20 4.52
C VAL A 522 -28.23 26.43 3.66
N TYR A 523 -28.37 27.62 4.26
CA TYR A 523 -27.88 28.85 3.64
C TYR A 523 -26.34 28.82 3.57
N ALA A 524 -25.78 28.85 2.37
CA ALA A 524 -24.33 28.83 2.16
C ALA A 524 -23.56 29.95 2.87
N GLY A 525 -24.21 31.07 3.19
CA GLY A 525 -23.61 32.17 3.96
C GLY A 525 -23.84 32.09 5.48
N ASP A 526 -24.40 31.03 6.06
CA ASP A 526 -24.65 30.96 7.51
C ASP A 526 -23.35 31.17 8.31
N PRO A 527 -23.26 32.16 9.23
CA PRO A 527 -22.04 32.46 9.98
C PRO A 527 -21.50 31.30 10.81
N ARG A 528 -22.34 30.29 11.12
CA ARG A 528 -21.95 29.08 11.84
C ARG A 528 -21.19 28.09 10.96
N LEU A 529 -21.20 28.23 9.63
CA LEU A 529 -20.47 27.33 8.73
C LEU A 529 -18.97 27.57 8.76
N LEU A 530 -18.23 26.45 8.70
CA LEU A 530 -16.78 26.42 8.56
C LEU A 530 -16.32 27.30 7.37
N ARG A 531 -15.32 28.17 7.59
CA ARG A 531 -14.84 29.17 6.61
C ARG A 531 -13.47 28.83 6.07
N TYR A 532 -13.04 29.51 4.99
CA TYR A 532 -11.74 29.23 4.38
C TYR A 532 -10.57 29.66 5.28
N ASN A 533 -10.57 30.92 5.72
CA ASN A 533 -9.52 31.51 6.55
C ASN A 533 -9.87 31.45 8.04
N THR A 534 -9.14 30.65 8.81
CA THR A 534 -9.21 30.57 10.28
C THR A 534 -8.48 31.78 10.90
N SER A 535 -9.20 32.87 11.17
CA SER A 535 -8.60 34.12 11.64
C SER A 535 -8.28 34.10 13.14
N SER A 536 -7.01 34.31 13.51
CA SER A 536 -6.55 34.53 14.90
C SER A 536 -7.19 35.73 15.59
N ASP A 537 -7.74 36.67 14.82
CA ASP A 537 -8.28 37.93 15.29
C ASP A 537 -9.67 37.76 15.92
N ILE A 538 -9.67 37.22 17.15
CA ILE A 538 -10.84 37.08 18.04
C ILE A 538 -11.64 38.38 18.08
N SER A 539 -10.96 39.52 18.18
CA SER A 539 -11.56 40.86 18.20
C SER A 539 -12.50 41.12 17.02
N ALA A 540 -12.16 40.63 15.82
CA ALA A 540 -13.00 40.80 14.63
C ALA A 540 -14.21 39.86 14.63
N VAL A 541 -14.24 38.81 15.47
CA VAL A 541 -15.42 37.94 15.66
C VAL A 541 -16.31 38.53 16.75
N ILE A 542 -15.73 38.96 17.88
CA ILE A 542 -16.45 39.62 18.98
C ILE A 542 -17.16 40.89 18.49
N ASN A 543 -16.46 41.75 17.75
CA ASN A 543 -17.03 43.00 17.24
C ASN A 543 -18.18 42.79 16.23
N GLY A 544 -18.29 41.60 15.62
CA GLY A 544 -19.38 41.26 14.70
C GLY A 544 -20.60 40.62 15.37
N GLN A 545 -20.56 40.33 16.68
CA GLN A 545 -21.62 39.58 17.37
C GLN A 545 -23.02 40.20 17.24
N SER A 546 -23.12 41.53 17.17
CA SER A 546 -24.39 42.23 16.92
C SER A 546 -24.90 42.04 15.49
N GLU A 547 -24.03 42.09 14.49
CA GLU A 547 -24.41 42.03 13.08
C GLU A 547 -24.89 40.63 12.65
N TYR A 548 -24.32 39.56 13.22
CA TYR A 548 -24.78 38.20 12.94
C TYR A 548 -26.18 37.92 13.52
N GLN A 549 -26.63 38.68 14.52
CA GLN A 549 -27.91 38.45 15.18
C GLN A 549 -29.08 38.67 14.22
N ASP A 550 -29.01 39.66 13.34
CA ASP A 550 -30.03 39.89 12.31
C ASP A 550 -30.07 38.77 11.26
N ILE A 551 -28.91 38.18 10.93
CA ILE A 551 -28.83 37.00 10.07
C ILE A 551 -29.48 35.78 10.77
N PHE A 552 -29.25 35.59 12.08
CA PHE A 552 -29.89 34.52 12.84
C PHE A 552 -31.40 34.71 13.00
N ASN A 553 -31.86 35.94 13.20
CA ASN A 553 -33.28 36.30 13.24
C ASN A 553 -33.95 36.02 11.88
N ALA A 554 -33.34 36.47 10.77
CA ALA A 554 -33.85 36.29 9.41
C ALA A 554 -33.89 34.82 8.94
N LEU A 555 -33.05 33.95 9.51
CA LEU A 555 -33.05 32.51 9.26
C LEU A 555 -33.96 31.73 10.23
N GLY A 556 -34.49 32.36 11.29
CA GLY A 556 -35.36 31.72 12.30
C GLY A 556 -34.63 30.95 13.41
N ASN A 557 -33.34 31.23 13.62
CA ASN A 557 -32.38 30.34 14.30
C ASN A 557 -32.16 30.65 15.80
N THR A 558 -33.19 31.12 16.51
CA THR A 558 -33.06 31.60 17.90
C THR A 558 -33.27 30.51 18.96
N HIS A 559 -34.12 29.50 18.73
CA HIS A 559 -34.52 28.58 19.81
C HIS A 559 -33.46 27.53 20.19
N CYS A 560 -32.58 27.11 19.28
CA CYS A 560 -31.49 26.19 19.61
C CYS A 560 -30.25 26.87 20.24
N GLN A 561 -30.32 28.18 20.55
CA GLN A 561 -29.23 28.94 21.16
C GLN A 561 -29.11 28.67 22.68
N GLY A 562 -28.97 27.40 23.07
CA GLY A 562 -28.71 26.95 24.44
C GLY A 562 -27.30 27.29 24.93
N HIS A 563 -26.96 28.59 24.90
CA HIS A 563 -25.64 29.18 25.09
C HIS A 563 -24.52 28.46 24.32
N TYR A 564 -24.37 28.78 23.03
CA TYR A 564 -23.04 28.74 22.42
C TYR A 564 -22.12 29.62 23.26
N SER A 565 -21.23 29.00 24.04
CA SER A 565 -20.17 29.73 24.73
C SER A 565 -19.19 30.20 23.66
N MET A 566 -19.33 31.48 23.23
CA MET A 566 -18.45 32.09 22.22
C MET A 566 -16.99 32.22 22.69
N ASN A 567 -16.70 31.82 23.93
CA ASN A 567 -15.35 31.57 24.43
C ASN A 567 -14.69 30.32 23.81
N LEU A 568 -15.43 29.46 23.07
CA LEU A 568 -14.88 28.32 22.34
C LEU A 568 -14.14 28.75 21.04
N ILE A 569 -12.98 29.37 21.26
CA ILE A 569 -11.74 29.36 20.45
C ILE A 569 -11.88 29.76 18.95
N PRO A 570 -11.05 30.70 18.42
CA PRO A 570 -11.12 31.18 17.02
C PRO A 570 -10.57 30.19 15.97
N ILE A 571 -10.91 28.90 16.12
CA ILE A 571 -10.42 27.79 15.30
C ILE A 571 -11.59 27.23 14.49
N ASP A 572 -11.27 26.64 13.33
CA ASP A 572 -12.13 25.74 12.55
C ASP A 572 -12.79 24.69 13.48
N ASN A 573 -14.00 24.97 13.96
CA ASN A 573 -14.61 24.23 15.06
C ASN A 573 -15.46 23.07 14.51
N PRO A 574 -15.13 21.79 14.79
CA PRO A 574 -15.90 20.66 14.29
C PRO A 574 -17.36 20.61 14.74
N ASN A 575 -17.81 21.38 15.74
CA ASN A 575 -19.25 21.53 16.03
C ASN A 575 -20.03 22.21 14.87
N GLN A 576 -19.34 22.79 13.87
CA GLN A 576 -19.90 23.53 12.74
C GLN A 576 -20.32 22.65 11.54
N SER A 577 -20.83 21.43 11.77
CA SER A 577 -21.34 20.60 10.67
C SER A 577 -22.55 21.27 10.00
N PRO A 578 -22.59 21.42 8.67
CA PRO A 578 -23.82 21.84 7.98
C PRO A 578 -25.02 20.91 8.26
N TRP A 579 -24.80 19.63 8.59
CA TRP A 579 -25.89 18.71 8.98
C TRP A 579 -26.50 19.09 10.34
N VAL A 580 -25.65 19.39 11.34
CA VAL A 580 -26.07 19.86 12.67
C VAL A 580 -26.74 21.23 12.56
N ILE A 581 -26.14 22.14 11.78
CA ILE A 581 -26.64 23.49 11.50
C ILE A 581 -28.00 23.47 10.79
N ALA A 582 -28.22 22.56 9.83
CA ALA A 582 -29.53 22.36 9.20
C ALA A 582 -30.59 22.01 10.25
N MET A 583 -30.40 20.95 11.04
CA MET A 583 -31.36 20.56 12.07
C MET A 583 -31.61 21.64 13.13
N GLN A 584 -30.57 22.39 13.52
CA GLN A 584 -30.73 23.56 14.39
C GLN A 584 -31.58 24.67 13.77
N SER A 585 -31.53 24.83 12.44
CA SER A 585 -32.34 25.82 11.69
C SER A 585 -33.78 25.37 11.45
N PHE A 586 -34.06 24.07 11.65
CA PHE A 586 -35.40 23.49 11.75
C PHE A 586 -35.88 23.39 13.22
N ASN A 587 -35.22 24.11 14.14
CA ASN A 587 -35.44 24.09 15.59
C ASN A 587 -35.39 22.69 16.25
N GLN A 588 -34.78 21.69 15.60
CA GLN A 588 -34.68 20.30 16.08
C GLN A 588 -33.45 20.10 16.98
N CYS A 589 -33.36 20.87 18.06
CA CYS A 589 -32.16 20.98 18.90
C CYS A 589 -31.73 19.64 19.56
N THR A 590 -32.70 18.81 19.96
CA THR A 590 -32.45 17.47 20.52
C THR A 590 -31.86 16.53 19.47
N LEU A 591 -32.35 16.60 18.23
CA LEU A 591 -31.90 15.75 17.13
C LEU A 591 -30.50 16.15 16.64
N SER A 592 -30.24 17.46 16.53
CA SER A 592 -28.89 17.96 16.21
C SER A 592 -27.86 17.58 17.28
N SER A 593 -28.27 17.63 18.56
CA SER A 593 -27.46 17.19 19.70
C SER A 593 -27.17 15.68 19.68
N PHE A 594 -28.13 14.85 19.30
CA PHE A 594 -27.91 13.41 19.12
C PHE A 594 -26.93 13.12 17.97
N ILE A 595 -27.13 13.72 16.80
CA ILE A 595 -26.29 13.49 15.62
C ILE A 595 -24.84 13.96 15.83
N ASN A 596 -24.60 15.05 16.56
CA ASN A 596 -23.24 15.47 16.91
C ASN A 596 -22.47 14.38 17.69
N GLY A 597 -23.15 13.66 18.59
CA GLY A 597 -22.56 12.54 19.35
C GLY A 597 -22.30 11.32 18.49
N VAL A 598 -23.16 11.07 17.49
CA VAL A 598 -22.90 10.05 16.45
C VAL A 598 -21.66 10.43 15.62
N PHE A 599 -21.45 11.71 15.31
CA PHE A 599 -20.25 12.16 14.59
C PHE A 599 -18.96 11.96 15.39
N VAL A 600 -18.97 12.09 16.73
CA VAL A 600 -17.83 11.69 17.58
C VAL A 600 -17.47 10.21 17.34
N ALA A 601 -18.46 9.31 17.35
CA ALA A 601 -18.22 7.89 17.13
C ALA A 601 -17.72 7.58 15.71
N ILE A 602 -18.21 8.31 14.70
CA ILE A 602 -17.72 8.21 13.31
C ILE A 602 -16.25 8.63 13.22
N ALA A 603 -15.87 9.75 13.82
CA ALA A 603 -14.50 10.28 13.81
C ALA A 603 -13.52 9.34 14.53
N ILE A 604 -13.88 8.83 15.71
CA ILE A 604 -13.05 7.85 16.45
C ILE A 604 -12.83 6.59 15.59
N SER A 605 -13.87 6.04 14.96
CA SER A 605 -13.71 4.88 14.06
C SER A 605 -12.88 5.22 12.81
N ALA A 606 -13.03 6.41 12.21
CA ALA A 606 -12.21 6.83 11.08
C ALA A 606 -10.72 6.94 11.47
N GLY A 607 -10.41 7.42 12.68
CA GLY A 607 -9.07 7.38 13.26
C GLY A 607 -8.49 5.96 13.32
N SER A 608 -9.29 4.94 13.64
CA SER A 608 -8.89 3.53 13.59
C SER A 608 -8.42 3.11 12.19
N SER A 609 -9.20 3.45 11.15
CA SER A 609 -8.91 3.13 9.75
C SER A 609 -7.64 3.85 9.26
N GLN A 610 -7.41 5.10 9.69
CA GLN A 610 -6.22 5.86 9.32
C GLN A 610 -4.94 5.32 10.00
N LEU A 611 -5.01 4.91 11.28
CA LEU A 611 -3.88 4.27 11.97
C LEU A 611 -3.50 2.91 11.36
N TYR A 612 -4.50 2.14 10.93
CA TYR A 612 -4.28 0.92 10.14
C TYR A 612 -3.52 1.24 8.84
N ALA A 613 -3.99 2.23 8.08
CA ALA A 613 -3.40 2.58 6.81
C ALA A 613 -1.98 3.15 6.92
N SER A 614 -1.70 4.02 7.89
CA SER A 614 -0.34 4.53 8.14
C SER A 614 0.62 3.42 8.56
N SER A 615 0.20 2.55 9.50
CA SER A 615 1.06 1.46 10.00
C SER A 615 1.40 0.42 8.93
N ARG A 616 0.42 0.03 8.08
CA ARG A 616 0.66 -0.90 6.97
C ARG A 616 1.48 -0.26 5.85
N THR A 617 1.29 1.03 5.56
CA THR A 617 2.12 1.77 4.60
C THR A 617 3.58 1.80 5.06
N LEU A 618 3.84 2.07 6.34
CA LEU A 618 5.21 2.11 6.89
C LEU A 618 5.90 0.74 6.85
N TYR A 619 5.19 -0.33 7.25
CA TYR A 619 5.67 -1.72 7.07
C TYR A 619 6.02 -2.01 5.60
N SER A 620 5.12 -1.63 4.70
CA SER A 620 5.26 -1.87 3.25
C SER A 620 6.42 -1.10 2.61
N MET A 621 6.82 0.05 3.17
CA MET A 621 8.07 0.74 2.80
C MET A 621 9.31 0.09 3.45
N ALA A 622 9.20 -0.44 4.66
CA ALA A 622 10.31 -1.07 5.37
C ALA A 622 10.75 -2.39 4.72
N THR A 623 9.80 -3.20 4.22
CA THR A 623 10.11 -4.41 3.44
C THR A 623 10.83 -4.11 2.12
N GLN A 624 10.63 -2.92 1.56
CA GLN A 624 11.36 -2.40 0.40
C GLN A 624 12.69 -1.72 0.74
N GLN A 625 13.13 -1.78 2.00
CA GLN A 625 14.32 -1.08 2.52
C GLN A 625 14.25 0.48 2.40
N LYS A 626 13.05 1.04 2.16
CA LYS A 626 12.77 2.48 2.04
C LYS A 626 12.44 3.15 3.38
N ALA A 627 12.25 2.35 4.42
CA ALA A 627 12.13 2.76 5.82
C ALA A 627 12.96 1.82 6.72
N PRO A 628 13.31 2.22 7.97
CA PRO A 628 14.13 1.41 8.87
C PRO A 628 13.60 -0.01 9.11
N LYS A 629 14.51 -1.00 9.07
CA LYS A 629 14.19 -2.44 9.17
C LYS A 629 13.42 -2.83 10.46
N ILE A 630 13.49 -2.03 11.53
CA ILE A 630 12.70 -2.25 12.76
C ILE A 630 11.19 -2.35 12.49
N PHE A 631 10.69 -1.64 11.47
CA PHE A 631 9.27 -1.63 11.12
C PHE A 631 8.79 -2.87 10.35
N THR A 632 9.68 -3.79 9.92
CA THR A 632 9.26 -5.09 9.37
C THR A 632 8.93 -6.13 10.44
N THR A 633 9.07 -5.80 11.72
CA THR A 633 8.88 -6.75 12.83
C THR A 633 7.39 -6.96 13.12
N CYS A 634 6.89 -8.18 12.87
CA CYS A 634 5.52 -8.57 13.23
C CYS A 634 5.46 -9.37 14.53
N ASN A 635 4.34 -9.25 15.25
CA ASN A 635 3.96 -10.15 16.35
C ASN A 635 3.44 -11.49 15.78
N ARG A 636 3.34 -12.54 16.61
CA ARG A 636 2.89 -13.91 16.25
C ARG A 636 1.61 -13.95 15.41
N SER A 637 0.69 -13.02 15.65
CA SER A 637 -0.59 -12.88 14.92
C SER A 637 -0.46 -12.27 13.51
N GLY A 638 0.75 -11.94 13.05
CA GLY A 638 1.01 -11.32 11.73
C GLY A 638 0.82 -9.80 11.68
N VAL A 639 0.90 -9.12 12.82
CA VAL A 639 0.63 -7.67 12.96
C VAL A 639 1.94 -6.88 13.13
N PRO A 640 2.21 -5.81 12.34
CA PRO A 640 3.46 -5.05 12.40
C PRO A 640 3.50 -4.07 13.58
N TYR A 641 3.59 -4.61 14.81
CA TYR A 641 3.39 -3.85 16.05
C TYR A 641 4.32 -2.63 16.21
N MET A 642 5.58 -2.70 15.75
CA MET A 642 6.50 -1.55 15.79
C MET A 642 6.02 -0.38 14.90
N ALA A 643 5.44 -0.69 13.74
CA ALA A 643 4.86 0.33 12.86
C ALA A 643 3.54 0.88 13.42
N VAL A 644 2.72 0.05 14.07
CA VAL A 644 1.49 0.47 14.77
C VAL A 644 1.80 1.40 15.94
N LEU A 645 2.73 1.03 16.83
CA LEU A 645 3.11 1.84 17.99
C LEU A 645 3.72 3.19 17.57
N PHE A 646 4.57 3.21 16.54
CA PHE A 646 5.16 4.45 16.03
C PHE A 646 4.11 5.39 15.39
N CYS A 647 3.19 4.86 14.58
CA CYS A 647 2.11 5.66 14.02
C CYS A 647 1.09 6.12 15.10
N GLY A 648 0.84 5.28 16.11
CA GLY A 648 0.03 5.61 17.27
C GLY A 648 0.63 6.78 18.07
N ALA A 649 1.94 6.75 18.29
CA ALA A 649 2.68 7.84 18.94
C ALA A 649 2.62 9.16 18.16
N LEU A 650 2.60 9.13 16.81
CA LEU A 650 2.39 10.34 15.99
C LEU A 650 0.98 10.93 16.15
N GLY A 651 0.01 10.15 16.63
CA GLY A 651 -1.30 10.65 17.05
C GLY A 651 -1.21 11.77 18.09
N PHE A 652 -0.19 11.78 18.95
CA PHE A 652 0.03 12.84 19.95
C PHE A 652 0.38 14.21 19.35
N LEU A 653 0.60 14.32 18.03
CA LEU A 653 0.66 15.60 17.33
C LEU A 653 -0.63 16.43 17.54
N SER A 654 -1.77 15.75 17.79
CA SER A 654 -3.04 16.36 18.21
C SER A 654 -2.93 17.24 19.47
N LEU A 655 -1.97 16.99 20.37
CA LEU A 655 -1.73 17.82 21.56
C LEU A 655 -1.26 19.24 21.22
N LEU A 656 -0.88 19.53 19.97
CA LEU A 656 -0.68 20.91 19.51
C LEU A 656 -1.96 21.75 19.63
N CYS A 657 -3.15 21.15 19.63
CA CYS A 657 -4.41 21.88 19.79
C CYS A 657 -4.69 22.37 21.23
N LEU A 658 -3.83 22.06 22.20
CA LEU A 658 -3.90 22.57 23.58
C LEU A 658 -3.65 24.09 23.72
N ASN A 659 -3.12 24.74 22.69
CA ASN A 659 -2.90 26.19 22.63
C ASN A 659 -3.32 26.74 21.27
N VAL A 660 -4.00 27.89 21.24
CA VAL A 660 -4.53 28.52 20.01
C VAL A 660 -3.42 28.80 18.97
N ASN A 661 -2.26 29.26 19.41
CA ASN A 661 -1.12 29.51 18.50
C ASN A 661 -0.50 28.22 17.96
N SER A 662 -0.62 27.10 18.69
CA SER A 662 -0.08 25.79 18.31
C SER A 662 -1.05 25.01 17.42
N SER A 663 -2.37 25.23 17.56
CA SER A 663 -3.37 24.63 16.66
C SER A 663 -3.26 25.14 15.22
N GLU A 664 -2.84 26.39 15.00
CA GLU A 664 -2.60 26.89 13.63
C GLU A 664 -1.49 26.09 12.91
N VAL A 665 -0.46 25.68 13.67
CA VAL A 665 0.60 24.78 13.18
C VAL A 665 0.04 23.36 12.97
N PHE A 666 -0.92 22.91 13.78
CA PHE A 666 -1.61 21.65 13.57
C PHE A 666 -2.44 21.64 12.26
N PHE A 667 -3.26 22.66 11.99
CA PHE A 667 -4.02 22.73 10.74
C PHE A 667 -3.13 23.01 9.51
N THR A 668 -1.97 23.62 9.71
CA THR A 668 -0.86 23.65 8.74
C THR A 668 -0.41 22.22 8.39
N PHE A 669 -0.19 21.33 9.37
CA PHE A 669 0.07 19.92 9.10
C PHE A 669 -1.09 19.22 8.38
N VAL A 670 -2.34 19.42 8.80
CA VAL A 670 -3.52 18.81 8.13
C VAL A 670 -3.57 19.19 6.63
N SER A 671 -3.24 20.44 6.30
CA SER A 671 -3.14 20.92 4.92
C SER A 671 -2.03 20.23 4.11
N ILE A 672 -0.89 19.92 4.74
CA ILE A 672 0.22 19.17 4.13
C ILE A 672 -0.23 17.74 3.77
N GLY A 673 -0.99 17.08 4.64
CA GLY A 673 -1.53 15.73 4.40
C GLY A 673 -2.59 15.67 3.31
N ALA A 674 -3.42 16.72 3.17
CA ALA A 674 -4.38 16.85 2.07
C ALA A 674 -3.67 16.86 0.71
N LEU A 675 -2.64 17.69 0.54
CA LEU A 675 -1.86 17.75 -0.71
C LEU A 675 -1.04 16.47 -0.97
N GLY A 676 -0.52 15.83 0.08
CA GLY A 676 0.19 14.55 -0.03
C GLY A 676 -0.66 13.43 -0.62
N SER A 677 -1.97 13.46 -0.37
CA SER A 677 -2.94 12.53 -0.96
C SER A 677 -3.14 12.76 -2.46
N VAL A 678 -3.15 14.03 -2.92
CA VAL A 678 -3.21 14.33 -4.37
C VAL A 678 -1.92 13.94 -5.09
N ILE A 679 -0.75 14.13 -4.45
CA ILE A 679 0.55 13.70 -4.99
C ILE A 679 0.60 12.17 -5.12
N MET A 680 0.03 11.43 -4.16
CA MET A 680 -0.16 9.98 -4.28
C MET A 680 -1.07 9.62 -5.47
N TRP A 681 -2.26 10.24 -5.58
CA TRP A 681 -3.19 9.98 -6.68
C TRP A 681 -2.59 10.28 -8.07
N PHE A 682 -1.81 11.36 -8.19
CA PHE A 682 -0.98 11.63 -9.36
C PHE A 682 -0.02 10.45 -9.65
N GLY A 683 0.73 9.99 -8.64
CA GLY A 683 1.66 8.87 -8.78
C GLY A 683 1.01 7.52 -9.12
N MET A 684 -0.23 7.29 -8.68
CA MET A 684 -1.01 6.11 -9.05
C MET A 684 -1.38 6.11 -10.54
N ASN A 685 -1.76 7.28 -11.10
CA ASN A 685 -2.02 7.41 -12.54
C ASN A 685 -0.74 7.30 -13.38
N VAL A 686 0.38 7.89 -12.95
CA VAL A 686 1.68 7.73 -13.64
C VAL A 686 2.10 6.25 -13.69
N ALA A 687 1.97 5.53 -12.58
CA ALA A 687 2.28 4.10 -12.50
C ALA A 687 1.36 3.28 -13.43
N TYR A 688 0.03 3.51 -13.38
CA TYR A 688 -0.92 2.79 -14.23
C TYR A 688 -0.69 3.05 -15.73
N LEU A 689 -0.41 4.29 -16.15
CA LEU A 689 -0.17 4.57 -17.57
C LEU A 689 1.07 3.82 -18.09
N ARG A 690 2.14 3.74 -17.29
CA ARG A 690 3.33 2.96 -17.64
C ARG A 690 3.05 1.45 -17.64
N PHE A 691 2.29 0.94 -16.67
CA PHE A 691 1.77 -0.43 -16.67
C PHE A 691 0.95 -0.77 -17.93
N TYR A 692 0.00 0.08 -18.31
CA TYR A 692 -0.88 -0.11 -19.48
C TYR A 692 -0.08 -0.17 -20.78
N TYR A 693 0.89 0.74 -20.98
CA TYR A 693 1.75 0.72 -22.16
C TYR A 693 2.79 -0.41 -22.15
N ALA A 694 3.26 -0.86 -20.98
CA ALA A 694 4.10 -2.04 -20.86
C ALA A 694 3.32 -3.31 -21.24
N LEU A 695 2.12 -3.50 -20.71
CA LEU A 695 1.24 -4.63 -21.02
C LEU A 695 0.91 -4.68 -22.54
N LYS A 696 0.66 -3.54 -23.18
CA LYS A 696 0.44 -3.48 -24.64
C LYS A 696 1.68 -3.83 -25.49
N ARG A 697 2.89 -3.79 -24.91
CA ARG A 697 4.15 -4.16 -25.60
C ARG A 697 4.66 -5.57 -25.26
N ARG A 698 4.02 -6.27 -24.32
CA ARG A 698 4.46 -7.55 -23.75
C ARG A 698 3.49 -8.68 -24.12
N PRO A 699 3.61 -9.27 -25.34
CA PRO A 699 2.73 -10.35 -25.81
C PRO A 699 2.98 -11.68 -25.09
N ASP A 700 4.04 -11.78 -24.28
CA ASP A 700 4.32 -12.86 -23.33
C ASP A 700 3.34 -12.92 -22.15
N ILE A 701 2.51 -11.88 -21.97
CA ILE A 701 1.58 -11.75 -20.84
C ILE A 701 0.14 -11.67 -21.35
N ILE A 702 -0.78 -12.18 -20.52
CA ILE A 702 -2.22 -12.17 -20.79
C ILE A 702 -2.72 -10.81 -21.26
N SER A 703 -3.35 -10.80 -22.44
CA SER A 703 -3.92 -9.59 -23.03
C SER A 703 -5.04 -9.02 -22.15
N ARG A 704 -5.16 -7.69 -22.15
CA ARG A 704 -6.25 -6.95 -21.49
C ARG A 704 -7.65 -7.31 -22.02
N ASP A 705 -7.72 -7.90 -23.21
CA ASP A 705 -8.96 -8.34 -23.87
C ASP A 705 -9.22 -9.85 -23.73
N ASP A 706 -8.37 -10.57 -23.01
CA ASP A 706 -8.55 -11.99 -22.67
C ASP A 706 -9.67 -12.17 -21.61
N LYS A 707 -10.43 -13.28 -21.71
CA LYS A 707 -11.45 -13.67 -20.72
C LYS A 707 -10.85 -14.02 -19.35
N ALA A 708 -9.59 -14.46 -19.30
CA ALA A 708 -8.89 -14.76 -18.05
C ALA A 708 -8.27 -13.51 -17.37
N TYR A 709 -8.41 -12.31 -17.96
CA TYR A 709 -7.89 -11.07 -17.38
C TYR A 709 -8.65 -10.67 -16.09
N PRO A 710 -8.01 -10.60 -14.89
CA PRO A 710 -8.73 -10.58 -13.62
C PRO A 710 -9.73 -9.44 -13.42
N TYR A 711 -9.44 -8.24 -13.92
CA TYR A 711 -10.36 -7.10 -13.87
C TYR A 711 -9.98 -6.01 -14.89
N LYS A 712 -10.82 -5.84 -15.89
CA LYS A 712 -10.71 -4.75 -16.88
C LYS A 712 -11.50 -3.52 -16.40
N SER A 713 -10.81 -2.41 -16.16
CA SER A 713 -11.42 -1.15 -15.74
C SER A 713 -11.92 -0.30 -16.94
N PRO A 714 -12.97 0.51 -16.77
CA PRO A 714 -13.62 1.20 -17.89
C PRO A 714 -12.81 2.42 -18.40
N PHE A 715 -13.01 2.78 -19.68
CA PHE A 715 -12.50 3.99 -20.33
C PHE A 715 -10.98 4.23 -20.33
N GLN A 716 -10.17 3.21 -20.05
CA GLN A 716 -8.70 3.30 -20.10
C GLN A 716 -8.16 3.29 -21.54
N PRO A 717 -7.05 4.01 -21.82
CA PRO A 717 -6.21 4.75 -20.87
C PRO A 717 -6.70 6.19 -20.60
N TYR A 718 -7.70 6.67 -21.34
CA TYR A 718 -8.17 8.06 -21.28
C TYR A 718 -8.62 8.49 -19.88
N PHE A 719 -9.22 7.59 -19.11
CA PHE A 719 -9.68 7.90 -17.75
C PHE A 719 -8.50 8.14 -16.78
N SER A 720 -7.42 7.36 -16.87
CA SER A 720 -6.18 7.61 -16.13
C SER A 720 -5.47 8.89 -16.60
N ILE A 721 -5.50 9.24 -17.89
CA ILE A 721 -4.98 10.52 -18.41
C ILE A 721 -5.76 11.71 -17.83
N TYR A 722 -7.09 11.62 -17.79
CA TYR A 722 -7.95 12.62 -17.14
C TYR A 722 -7.61 12.77 -15.65
N GLY A 723 -7.49 11.66 -14.91
CA GLY A 723 -7.08 11.66 -13.51
C GLY A 723 -5.69 12.25 -13.28
N LEU A 724 -4.73 12.00 -14.18
CA LEU A 724 -3.38 12.56 -14.12
C LEU A 724 -3.39 14.09 -14.28
N LEU A 725 -4.08 14.58 -15.32
CA LEU A 725 -4.18 16.02 -15.62
C LEU A 725 -4.94 16.76 -14.51
N LEU A 726 -6.01 16.16 -13.98
CA LEU A 726 -6.78 16.75 -12.88
C LEU A 726 -6.00 16.75 -11.56
N ALA A 727 -5.25 15.68 -11.24
CA ALA A 727 -4.37 15.67 -10.07
C ALA A 727 -3.27 16.76 -10.19
N LEU A 728 -2.65 16.88 -11.36
CA LEU A 728 -1.65 17.92 -11.64
C LEU A 728 -2.26 19.33 -11.50
N LEU A 729 -3.47 19.55 -12.02
CA LEU A 729 -4.20 20.81 -11.89
C LEU A 729 -4.43 21.17 -10.42
N LEU A 730 -4.93 20.23 -9.61
CA LEU A 730 -5.17 20.48 -8.18
C LEU A 730 -3.86 20.71 -7.40
N ILE A 731 -2.76 20.02 -7.73
CA ILE A 731 -1.44 20.27 -7.12
C ILE A 731 -0.95 21.70 -7.44
N LEU A 732 -1.06 22.13 -8.70
CA LEU A 732 -0.64 23.47 -9.13
C LEU A 732 -1.53 24.58 -8.55
N PHE A 733 -2.84 24.34 -8.46
CA PHE A 733 -3.78 25.33 -7.95
C PHE A 733 -3.94 25.31 -6.42
N ASN A 734 -3.36 24.37 -5.67
CA ASN A 734 -3.59 24.26 -4.21
C ASN A 734 -3.32 25.57 -3.43
N GLY A 735 -2.36 26.38 -3.88
CA GLY A 735 -2.02 27.67 -3.29
C GLY A 735 -2.56 28.91 -4.03
N PHE A 736 -3.47 28.79 -4.99
CA PHE A 736 -3.79 29.87 -5.95
C PHE A 736 -4.27 31.17 -5.29
N GLN A 737 -5.05 31.05 -4.21
CA GLN A 737 -5.56 32.16 -3.40
C GLN A 737 -4.46 33.12 -2.90
N ASN A 738 -3.24 32.63 -2.68
CA ASN A 738 -2.12 33.43 -2.17
C ASN A 738 -1.57 34.44 -3.20
N PHE A 739 -1.91 34.29 -4.48
CA PHE A 739 -1.49 35.24 -5.53
C PHE A 739 -2.37 36.51 -5.55
N PHE A 740 -3.61 36.46 -5.06
CA PHE A 740 -4.48 37.65 -5.01
C PHE A 740 -4.13 38.61 -3.87
N ARG A 741 -3.63 38.09 -2.75
CA ARG A 741 -3.03 38.87 -1.65
C ARG A 741 -1.84 38.10 -1.10
N TRP A 742 -0.63 38.60 -1.36
CA TRP A 742 0.60 37.89 -1.03
C TRP A 742 0.75 37.62 0.47
N ASN A 743 0.85 36.34 0.84
CA ASN A 743 1.17 35.90 2.18
C ASN A 743 2.20 34.76 2.11
N THR A 744 3.46 35.07 2.45
CA THR A 744 4.59 34.13 2.38
C THR A 744 4.37 32.87 3.23
N LYS A 745 3.74 32.99 4.41
CA LYS A 745 3.44 31.86 5.31
C LYS A 745 2.47 30.89 4.64
N ASN A 746 1.34 31.41 4.16
CA ASN A 746 0.30 30.59 3.54
C ASN A 746 0.76 30.03 2.19
N PHE A 747 1.56 30.77 1.41
CA PHE A 747 2.16 30.29 0.17
C PHE A 747 3.09 29.09 0.42
N ILE A 748 4.04 29.21 1.36
CA ILE A 748 4.94 28.09 1.71
C ILE A 748 4.12 26.89 2.20
N THR A 749 3.19 27.09 3.14
CA THR A 749 2.30 26.03 3.64
C THR A 749 1.53 25.32 2.51
N SER A 750 1.01 26.07 1.54
CA SER A 750 0.19 25.52 0.44
C SER A 750 0.97 24.63 -0.53
N TYR A 751 2.31 24.75 -0.59
CA TYR A 751 3.17 23.95 -1.47
C TYR A 751 4.22 23.11 -0.73
N LEU A 752 4.21 23.09 0.61
CA LEU A 752 5.25 22.43 1.41
C LEU A 752 5.34 20.92 1.14
N THR A 753 4.22 20.23 0.87
CA THR A 753 4.25 18.81 0.50
C THR A 753 4.86 18.56 -0.87
N LEU A 754 4.70 19.50 -1.81
CA LEU A 754 5.34 19.42 -3.14
C LEU A 754 6.85 19.66 -3.02
N ILE A 755 7.27 20.61 -2.18
CA ILE A 755 8.68 20.85 -1.85
C ILE A 755 9.28 19.61 -1.17
N LEU A 756 8.59 19.03 -0.19
CA LEU A 756 8.99 17.78 0.48
C LEU A 756 9.13 16.62 -0.51
N PHE A 757 8.15 16.43 -1.40
CA PHE A 757 8.21 15.41 -2.46
C PHE A 757 9.44 15.58 -3.35
N LEU A 758 9.74 16.80 -3.80
CA LEU A 758 10.91 17.09 -4.63
C LEU A 758 12.22 16.87 -3.87
N ILE A 759 12.30 17.26 -2.59
CA ILE A 759 13.48 17.01 -1.73
C ILE A 759 13.71 15.51 -1.56
N LEU A 760 12.67 14.74 -1.24
CA LEU A 760 12.77 13.28 -1.09
C LEU A 760 13.18 12.59 -2.40
N TYR A 761 12.65 13.05 -3.54
CA TYR A 761 12.96 12.52 -4.86
C TYR A 761 14.42 12.76 -5.24
N VAL A 762 14.92 13.98 -5.04
CA VAL A 762 16.31 14.35 -5.35
C VAL A 762 17.28 13.71 -4.37
N ALA A 763 16.96 13.66 -3.07
CA ALA A 763 17.83 13.07 -2.05
C ALA A 763 18.00 11.56 -2.27
N PHE A 764 16.90 10.81 -2.45
CA PHE A 764 16.96 9.38 -2.71
C PHE A 764 17.54 9.08 -4.10
N GLY A 765 17.22 9.89 -5.10
CA GLY A 765 17.77 9.76 -6.45
C GLY A 765 19.28 10.02 -6.53
N TRP A 766 19.84 10.85 -5.64
CA TRP A 766 21.29 10.99 -5.49
C TRP A 766 21.92 9.72 -4.90
N THR A 767 21.31 9.10 -3.89
CA THR A 767 21.87 7.91 -3.22
C THR A 767 21.65 6.60 -3.98
N GLY A 768 20.55 6.45 -4.72
CA GLY A 768 20.17 5.24 -5.45
C GLY A 768 20.23 5.33 -6.98
N GLY A 769 20.45 6.52 -7.55
CA GLY A 769 20.42 6.76 -8.99
C GLY A 769 19.00 6.89 -9.59
N TYR A 770 18.94 7.37 -10.82
CA TYR A 770 17.68 7.61 -11.56
C TYR A 770 17.45 6.58 -12.67
N SER A 771 17.49 5.28 -12.34
CA SER A 771 17.18 4.24 -13.33
C SER A 771 15.69 4.26 -13.70
N PHE A 772 15.39 4.50 -14.98
CA PHE A 772 14.04 4.45 -15.52
C PHE A 772 13.84 3.15 -16.31
N ASN A 773 13.04 2.24 -15.75
CA ASN A 773 12.69 0.97 -16.41
C ASN A 773 12.03 1.23 -17.77
N LYS A 774 12.63 0.73 -18.87
CA LYS A 774 12.01 0.73 -20.20
C LYS A 774 10.73 -0.10 -20.15
N LEU A 775 9.67 0.34 -20.83
CA LEU A 775 8.35 -0.32 -20.83
C LEU A 775 8.45 -1.83 -21.13
N ASP A 776 9.30 -2.19 -22.09
CA ASP A 776 9.51 -3.56 -22.56
C ASP A 776 10.22 -4.43 -21.50
N GLN A 777 11.08 -3.81 -20.68
CA GLN A 777 11.88 -4.46 -19.64
C GLN A 777 11.22 -4.38 -18.24
N MET A 778 9.98 -3.88 -18.13
CA MET A 778 9.28 -3.84 -16.85
C MET A 778 8.96 -5.25 -16.36
N ASP A 779 9.25 -5.51 -15.09
CA ASP A 779 8.74 -6.69 -14.42
C ASP A 779 7.20 -6.58 -14.29
N LEU A 780 6.50 -7.58 -14.82
CA LEU A 780 5.05 -7.77 -14.73
C LEU A 780 4.67 -9.16 -14.17
N ASP A 781 5.68 -9.94 -13.71
CA ASP A 781 5.55 -11.35 -13.36
C ASP A 781 5.83 -11.68 -11.88
N SER A 782 6.76 -10.98 -11.21
CA SER A 782 6.97 -11.16 -9.76
C SER A 782 5.70 -10.77 -9.00
N GLY A 783 5.28 -11.56 -8.02
CA GLY A 783 3.97 -11.42 -7.36
C GLY A 783 2.75 -11.78 -8.22
N ARG A 784 2.86 -11.88 -9.55
CA ARG A 784 1.79 -12.45 -10.42
C ARG A 784 1.87 -13.97 -10.40
N ARG A 785 3.03 -14.53 -10.77
CA ARG A 785 3.27 -15.99 -10.84
C ARG A 785 3.05 -16.69 -9.49
N GLU A 786 3.37 -16.02 -8.38
CA GLU A 786 3.06 -16.50 -7.02
C GLU A 786 1.55 -16.70 -6.79
N MET A 787 0.72 -15.81 -7.34
CA MET A 787 -0.73 -15.80 -7.16
C MET A 787 -1.47 -16.67 -8.18
N ASP A 788 -0.82 -16.96 -9.30
CA ASP A 788 -1.24 -17.99 -10.27
C ASP A 788 -1.01 -19.41 -9.71
N ARG A 789 -0.01 -19.59 -8.83
CA ARG A 789 0.26 -20.87 -8.13
C ARG A 789 -0.67 -21.18 -6.96
N VAL A 790 -1.35 -20.19 -6.38
CA VAL A 790 -2.24 -20.39 -5.22
C VAL A 790 -3.62 -20.84 -5.68
N ILE A 791 -3.96 -22.10 -5.38
CA ILE A 791 -5.32 -22.62 -5.59
C ILE A 791 -6.25 -21.99 -4.54
N TRP A 792 -7.08 -21.05 -4.99
CA TRP A 792 -8.07 -20.38 -4.17
C TRP A 792 -9.26 -21.31 -3.86
N LYS A 793 -9.16 -22.13 -2.80
CA LYS A 793 -10.33 -22.78 -2.19
C LYS A 793 -11.33 -21.66 -1.81
N GLU A 794 -12.57 -21.74 -2.31
CA GLU A 794 -13.63 -20.82 -1.85
C GLU A 794 -14.12 -21.28 -0.47
N ASP A 795 -14.16 -20.38 0.50
CA ASP A 795 -14.50 -20.72 1.90
C ASP A 795 -15.98 -21.15 2.00
N SER A 796 -16.25 -22.47 2.01
CA SER A 796 -17.51 -23.02 2.52
C SER A 796 -17.59 -22.96 4.05
N GLU A 797 -16.43 -22.96 4.72
CA GLU A 797 -16.30 -22.97 6.17
C GLU A 797 -15.20 -21.99 6.62
N TYR A 798 -15.59 -20.93 7.32
CA TYR A 798 -14.81 -20.26 8.39
C TYR A 798 -15.61 -19.07 8.98
N SER A 799 -16.87 -19.30 9.34
CA SER A 799 -17.64 -18.38 10.18
C SER A 799 -17.13 -18.50 11.63
N LEU A 800 -16.28 -17.55 12.05
CA LEU A 800 -15.81 -17.47 13.43
C LEU A 800 -17.00 -17.45 14.40
N LYS A 801 -17.11 -18.47 15.26
CA LYS A 801 -18.19 -18.53 16.25
C LYS A 801 -17.96 -17.40 17.28
N PRO A 802 -19.00 -16.68 17.75
CA PRO A 802 -18.79 -15.56 18.68
C PRO A 802 -18.01 -15.93 19.96
N LYS A 803 -18.16 -17.16 20.46
CA LYS A 803 -17.36 -17.71 21.57
C LYS A 803 -15.85 -17.76 21.27
N GLU A 804 -15.47 -18.01 20.02
CA GLU A 804 -14.07 -18.08 19.60
C GLU A 804 -13.43 -16.69 19.51
N VAL A 805 -14.21 -15.68 19.09
CA VAL A 805 -13.81 -14.27 19.13
C VAL A 805 -13.63 -13.81 20.59
N LEU A 806 -14.57 -14.17 21.47
CA LEU A 806 -14.49 -13.87 22.91
C LEU A 806 -13.27 -14.54 23.56
N ASN A 807 -12.98 -15.81 23.28
CA ASN A 807 -11.80 -16.51 23.79
C ASN A 807 -10.47 -15.93 23.26
N LYS A 808 -10.48 -15.31 22.06
CA LYS A 808 -9.30 -14.61 21.49
C LYS A 808 -9.14 -13.19 22.02
N LEU A 809 -10.22 -12.54 22.45
CA LEU A 809 -10.18 -11.33 23.28
C LEU A 809 -9.59 -11.63 24.67
N LEU A 810 -10.12 -12.66 25.35
CA LEU A 810 -9.70 -13.07 26.70
C LEU A 810 -8.29 -13.67 26.79
N SER A 811 -7.64 -14.00 25.67
CA SER A 811 -6.24 -14.46 25.63
C SER A 811 -5.25 -13.37 25.18
N HIS A 812 -5.72 -12.12 25.05
CA HIS A 812 -4.89 -10.93 24.76
C HIS A 812 -5.08 -9.82 25.82
N ILE A 813 -5.77 -10.14 26.92
CA ILE A 813 -5.87 -9.37 28.18
C ILE A 813 -4.95 -10.08 29.20
#